data_AF-A0A960SN89-F1
#
_entry.id   AF-A0A960SN89-F1
#
_cell.length_a   1.000
_cell.length_b   1.000
_cell.length_c   1.000
_cell.angle_alpha   90.00
_cell.angle_beta   90.00
_cell.angle_gamma   90.00
#
_symmetry.space_group_name_H-M   'P 1'
#
loop_
_entity.id
_entity.type
_entity.pdbx_description
1 polymer ?
#
loop_
_entity_poly.entity_id
_entity_poly.type
_entity_poly.pdbx_seq_one_letter_code
_entity_poly.pdbx_strand_id
1 'polypeptide(L)'
;MHARELEPSAHENRTRRARWTPVVIALTCVAATQIARTDEPLHSALDHLRRMAALSAPEHDRFRARLDALETAPVTNDQASRELESLRRGVLLNHPLLRETPLLFVVRRQYAPDHHNTATFFPSARNEYNNGQFTPGGALKAIDLAAGGAVRTLLSLPDGVIRDPEVSFDGRRVLFSMRTNHADSYHLYELDADGSGLRQLTFAADVDDLDPFYLPDGGIAFSSTREPKYCMCNRHIMANLFRMDADGANIHQIGKSTLFEGHGSLLPDGRILYDRWEYVDRNFGDAQALWTVNPDGTAHALYWGNNTASPGGVIDARAIPGPEAVLCVFGSCHDRPWGALAWVDRRRGMDGAEPVVRLWPENARRLIQAKGWQLFDAFKEVPLKYEDPFPLDDHYFLCSRMTGEGERMGIYLLDVFGNETLVHVEGPGCFDPRPLGPNPCPPPIPARRDFGNAAGRFLVQDVYRGTHMDGVERGTIRWLRVVESPEKRFWTEPTWNGQGIEGPAMNWHDFNNKRILGTVPVESDGSAWFEVPADRFVYFQLLDADGMMVQSMRSGTMAQSGETTSCVGCHEDRRTAPPHSAVPLAAARAPSRLDGWFGPAREFNYAAEVQPVFDRHCVRCHDTGKPAGEFLNLAGDRDLVFNASYNELWRKQFVEVPGAGPAETQPAYSWGSHRSRLIAAIRGGKCGVRLSAEEFSRLATWVDLNAPFYPTYASAYPTHLAGRSPLNDAQLARLEALTGVPVRQLAGHAQNRGPQVSFDRPELSPILAGVAER
;
A
#
# COMPACT_ATOMS: atom_id res chain seq x y z
N MET A 1 -8.20 -32.03 19.39
CA MET A 1 -7.83 -32.94 20.51
C MET A 1 -6.44 -33.50 20.21
N HIS A 2 -5.55 -33.42 21.20
CA HIS A 2 -4.17 -33.94 21.29
C HIS A 2 -3.03 -33.28 20.51
N ALA A 3 -2.26 -32.51 21.29
CA ALA A 3 -0.86 -32.15 21.08
C ALA A 3 0.04 -33.40 21.05
N ARG A 4 1.12 -33.34 20.26
CA ARG A 4 2.32 -34.16 20.46
C ARG A 4 3.56 -33.31 20.30
N GLU A 5 4.36 -33.34 21.36
CA GLU A 5 5.71 -32.84 21.49
C GLU A 5 6.66 -33.57 20.54
N LEU A 6 7.69 -32.87 20.05
CA LEU A 6 8.87 -33.47 19.45
C LEU A 6 10.10 -32.78 20.03
N GLU A 7 10.81 -33.50 20.90
CA GLU A 7 12.21 -33.25 21.26
C GLU A 7 13.13 -33.61 20.06
N PRO A 8 14.27 -32.91 19.89
CA PRO A 8 15.26 -33.26 18.88
C PRO A 8 16.38 -34.15 19.43
N SER A 9 16.72 -35.16 18.63
CA SER A 9 17.81 -36.13 18.84
C SER A 9 19.21 -35.51 18.71
N ALA A 10 20.10 -35.90 19.62
CA ALA A 10 21.53 -35.62 19.60
C ALA A 10 22.30 -36.50 18.60
N HIS A 11 23.36 -35.93 18.00
CA HIS A 11 24.62 -36.65 17.82
C HIS A 11 25.83 -35.71 17.79
N GLU A 12 26.91 -36.22 18.38
CA GLU A 12 28.11 -35.58 18.91
C GLU A 12 29.11 -35.07 17.87
N ASN A 13 29.92 -34.07 18.26
CA ASN A 13 31.36 -34.17 18.06
C ASN A 13 32.23 -33.31 19.02
N ARG A 14 32.92 -34.02 19.93
CA ARG A 14 34.29 -33.82 20.48
C ARG A 14 34.80 -32.43 20.93
N THR A 15 34.72 -32.25 22.25
CA THR A 15 35.80 -31.95 23.22
C THR A 15 37.12 -31.28 22.77
N ARG A 16 37.36 -30.06 23.31
CA ARG A 16 38.65 -29.69 23.96
C ARG A 16 38.39 -28.81 25.20
N ARG A 17 38.83 -29.32 26.37
CA ARG A 17 38.82 -28.61 27.66
C ARG A 17 40.04 -27.68 27.75
N ALA A 18 39.84 -26.43 28.15
CA ALA A 18 40.89 -25.59 28.75
C ALA A 18 40.32 -24.96 30.03
N ARG A 19 41.01 -25.23 31.15
CA ARG A 19 40.70 -24.74 32.50
C ARG A 19 41.01 -23.24 32.60
N TRP A 20 40.11 -22.46 33.17
CA TRP A 20 40.37 -21.08 33.56
C TRP A 20 40.51 -20.96 35.08
N THR A 21 41.65 -20.44 35.50
CA THR A 21 42.00 -20.04 36.87
C THR A 21 41.54 -18.58 37.07
N PRO A 22 41.03 -18.17 38.25
CA PRO A 22 40.64 -16.78 38.46
C PRO A 22 41.88 -15.92 38.76
N VAL A 23 42.15 -14.92 37.92
CA VAL A 23 43.11 -13.85 38.22
C VAL A 23 42.33 -12.69 38.83
N VAL A 24 42.62 -12.41 40.09
CA VAL A 24 42.24 -11.19 40.79
C VAL A 24 42.98 -10.02 40.15
N ILE A 25 42.27 -9.13 39.46
CA ILE A 25 42.82 -7.86 38.98
C ILE A 25 42.49 -6.79 40.01
N ALA A 26 43.55 -6.23 40.58
CA ALA A 26 43.51 -5.11 41.52
C ALA A 26 42.90 -3.87 40.88
N LEU A 27 41.94 -3.24 41.56
CA LEU A 27 41.43 -1.91 41.24
C LEU A 27 42.56 -0.87 41.39
N THR A 28 43.08 -0.38 40.28
CA THR A 28 43.69 0.95 40.22
C THR A 28 42.59 1.98 40.03
N CYS A 29 42.45 2.88 41.01
CA CYS A 29 41.61 4.08 40.93
C CYS A 29 42.03 4.93 39.73
N VAL A 30 41.27 4.85 38.64
CA VAL A 30 41.25 5.88 37.60
C VAL A 30 40.25 6.93 38.09
N ALA A 31 40.74 8.15 38.32
CA ALA A 31 39.88 9.29 38.60
C ALA A 31 38.81 9.37 37.49
N ALA A 32 37.54 9.26 37.88
CA ALA A 32 36.42 9.45 36.97
C ALA A 32 36.44 10.89 36.46
N THR A 33 37.01 11.11 35.27
CA THR A 33 36.80 12.33 34.51
C THR A 33 35.29 12.47 34.29
N GLN A 34 34.69 13.44 34.98
CA GLN A 34 33.34 13.92 34.71
C GLN A 34 33.30 14.37 33.25
N ILE A 35 32.77 13.54 32.36
CA ILE A 35 32.40 13.99 31.02
C ILE A 35 31.16 14.86 31.22
N ALA A 36 31.31 16.17 31.03
CA ALA A 36 30.17 17.10 31.01
C ALA A 36 29.18 16.62 29.94
N ARG A 37 27.92 16.48 30.32
CA ARG A 37 26.85 16.08 29.40
C ARG A 37 26.17 17.35 28.91
N THR A 38 26.50 17.82 27.71
CA THR A 38 25.77 18.91 27.06
C THR A 38 24.54 18.35 26.36
N ASP A 39 23.34 18.82 26.71
CA ASP A 39 22.07 18.52 26.06
C ASP A 39 21.82 19.54 24.94
N GLU A 40 22.60 19.40 23.87
CA GLU A 40 22.56 20.25 22.67
C GLU A 40 21.14 20.34 22.04
N PRO A 41 20.33 19.26 22.01
CA PRO A 41 18.93 19.34 21.60
C PRO A 41 18.12 20.34 22.44
N LEU A 42 18.22 20.30 23.78
CA LEU A 42 17.43 21.17 24.64
C LEU A 42 17.89 22.64 24.57
N HIS A 43 19.19 22.90 24.43
CA HIS A 43 19.71 24.25 24.14
C HIS A 43 19.14 24.80 22.83
N SER A 44 19.09 23.97 21.78
CA SER A 44 18.56 24.38 20.47
C SER A 44 17.07 24.72 20.53
N ALA A 45 16.29 23.90 21.25
CA ALA A 45 14.86 24.15 21.46
C ALA A 45 14.62 25.44 22.28
N LEU A 46 15.41 25.69 23.33
CA LEU A 46 15.33 26.93 24.13
C LEU A 46 15.52 28.18 23.25
N ASP A 47 16.57 28.17 22.43
CA ASP A 47 16.88 29.31 21.57
C ASP A 47 15.85 29.48 20.46
N HIS A 48 15.31 28.38 19.94
CA HIS A 48 14.25 28.41 18.95
C HIS A 48 12.95 29.02 19.52
N LEU A 49 12.49 28.52 20.67
CA LEU A 49 11.30 29.06 21.36
C LEU A 49 11.47 30.54 21.73
N ARG A 50 12.70 30.98 22.06
CA ARG A 50 13.00 32.40 22.28
C ARG A 50 12.87 33.23 20.99
N ARG A 51 13.37 32.72 19.85
CA ARG A 51 13.25 33.39 18.54
C ARG A 51 11.79 33.51 18.08
N MET A 52 10.97 32.51 18.38
CA MET A 52 9.52 32.51 18.11
C MET A 52 8.71 33.37 19.08
N ALA A 53 9.36 34.06 20.04
CA ALA A 53 8.71 34.81 21.12
C ALA A 53 7.80 33.96 22.04
N ALA A 54 7.94 32.63 22.01
CA ALA A 54 7.25 31.73 22.92
C ALA A 54 7.79 31.81 24.37
N LEU A 55 9.03 32.28 24.53
CA LEU A 55 9.66 32.58 25.81
C LEU A 55 10.07 34.06 25.89
N SER A 56 9.78 34.70 27.03
CA SER A 56 10.38 36.00 27.38
C SER A 56 11.88 35.84 27.67
N ALA A 57 12.64 36.94 27.61
CA ALA A 57 14.06 36.91 27.95
C ALA A 57 14.33 36.38 29.38
N PRO A 58 13.59 36.82 30.43
CA PRO A 58 13.79 36.29 31.77
C PRO A 58 13.45 34.80 31.93
N GLU A 59 12.45 34.29 31.20
CA GLU A 59 12.12 32.85 31.19
C GLU A 59 13.23 32.04 30.53
N HIS A 60 13.72 32.50 29.37
CA HIS A 60 14.82 31.87 28.64
C HIS A 60 16.09 31.81 29.49
N ASP A 61 16.51 32.92 30.09
CA ASP A 61 17.70 32.99 30.96
C ASP A 61 17.58 32.04 32.16
N ARG A 62 16.38 31.93 32.74
CA ARG A 62 16.11 31.02 33.86
C ARG A 62 16.25 29.56 33.45
N PHE A 63 15.65 29.17 32.32
CA PHE A 63 15.75 27.79 31.83
C PHE A 63 17.18 27.44 31.43
N ARG A 64 17.90 28.36 30.78
CA ARG A 64 19.31 28.21 30.40
C ARG A 64 20.19 28.00 31.64
N ALA A 65 20.09 28.88 32.63
CA ALA A 65 20.85 28.72 33.87
C ALA A 65 20.56 27.40 34.60
N ARG A 66 19.30 26.93 34.54
CA ARG A 66 18.91 25.65 35.13
C ARG A 66 19.48 24.47 34.35
N LEU A 67 19.50 24.53 33.02
CA LEU A 67 20.12 23.52 32.16
C LEU A 67 21.62 23.43 32.44
N ASP A 68 22.34 24.55 32.39
CA ASP A 68 23.78 24.62 32.66
C ASP A 68 24.13 24.01 34.04
N ALA A 69 23.30 24.27 35.07
CA ALA A 69 23.47 23.69 36.39
C ALA A 69 23.28 22.16 36.42
N LEU A 70 22.36 21.62 35.62
CA LEU A 70 22.13 20.16 35.52
C LEU A 70 23.22 19.45 34.72
N GLU A 71 23.77 20.09 33.68
CA GLU A 71 24.85 19.54 32.84
C GLU A 71 26.19 19.40 33.60
N THR A 72 26.37 20.19 34.65
CA THR A 72 27.53 20.11 35.55
C THR A 72 27.36 19.09 36.70
N ALA A 73 26.17 18.52 36.87
CA ALA A 73 25.90 17.54 37.92
C ALA A 73 26.53 16.16 37.61
N PRO A 74 26.91 15.34 38.62
CA PRO A 74 27.50 14.02 38.38
C PRO A 74 26.53 13.07 37.64
N VAL A 75 27.05 12.37 36.63
CA VAL A 75 26.27 11.47 35.72
C VAL A 75 25.55 10.33 36.45
N THR A 76 26.02 9.90 37.62
CA THR A 76 25.38 8.87 38.44
C THR A 76 24.18 9.37 39.23
N ASN A 77 23.75 10.61 39.03
CA ASN A 77 22.65 11.21 39.77
C ASN A 77 21.31 10.98 39.08
N ASP A 78 20.58 9.95 39.52
CA ASP A 78 19.20 9.65 39.09
C ASP A 78 18.24 10.82 39.32
N GLN A 79 18.52 11.70 40.29
CA GLN A 79 17.73 12.91 40.51
C GLN A 79 18.00 13.96 39.40
N ALA A 80 19.26 14.18 39.03
CA ALA A 80 19.60 15.12 37.95
C ALA A 80 18.99 14.69 36.61
N SER A 81 18.96 13.38 36.32
CA SER A 81 18.32 12.85 35.12
C SER A 81 16.81 13.10 35.11
N ARG A 82 16.12 12.93 36.25
CA ARG A 82 14.68 13.26 36.38
C ARG A 82 14.41 14.76 36.31
N GLU A 83 15.28 15.57 36.90
CA GLU A 83 15.18 17.04 36.83
C GLU A 83 15.42 17.56 35.41
N LEU A 84 16.33 16.95 34.64
CA LEU A 84 16.54 17.26 33.24
C LEU A 84 15.31 16.93 32.40
N GLU A 85 14.69 15.77 32.61
CA GLU A 85 13.47 15.40 31.90
C GLU A 85 12.29 16.34 32.25
N SER A 86 12.18 16.72 33.53
CA SER A 86 11.20 17.73 33.97
C SER A 86 11.48 19.11 33.38
N LEU A 87 12.75 19.50 33.24
CA LEU A 87 13.15 20.75 32.62
C LEU A 87 12.82 20.73 31.13
N ARG A 88 13.16 19.65 30.42
CA ARG A 88 12.83 19.44 29.00
C ARG A 88 11.33 19.58 28.77
N ARG A 89 10.51 18.87 29.55
CA ARG A 89 9.06 19.01 29.51
C ARG A 89 8.64 20.47 29.76
N GLY A 90 9.17 21.08 30.81
CA GLY A 90 8.88 22.47 31.18
C GLY A 90 9.24 23.49 30.09
N VAL A 91 10.24 23.20 29.26
CA VAL A 91 10.68 24.03 28.12
C VAL A 91 9.80 23.82 26.90
N LEU A 92 9.65 22.56 26.45
CA LEU A 92 8.98 22.24 25.19
C LEU A 92 7.48 22.58 25.21
N LEU A 93 6.82 22.43 26.37
CA LEU A 93 5.41 22.79 26.51
C LEU A 93 5.12 24.29 26.42
N ASN A 94 6.13 25.14 26.22
CA ASN A 94 5.93 26.57 25.99
C ASN A 94 5.63 26.91 24.53
N HIS A 95 5.56 25.94 23.63
CA HIS A 95 5.13 26.18 22.26
C HIS A 95 3.76 26.89 22.21
N PRO A 96 3.56 27.96 21.39
CA PRO A 96 2.35 28.78 21.43
C PRO A 96 1.05 28.00 21.28
N LEU A 97 0.95 27.10 20.29
CA LEU A 97 -0.25 26.28 20.08
C LEU A 97 -0.59 25.37 21.28
N LEU A 98 0.39 24.99 22.10
CA LEU A 98 0.16 24.17 23.30
C LEU A 98 -0.29 25.01 24.50
N ARG A 99 0.08 26.29 24.55
CA ARG A 99 -0.30 27.23 25.61
C ARG A 99 -1.64 27.91 25.35
N GLU A 100 -1.97 28.13 24.09
CA GLU A 100 -3.15 28.92 23.69
C GLU A 100 -4.38 28.06 23.39
N THR A 101 -4.18 26.77 23.17
CA THR A 101 -5.23 25.88 22.67
C THR A 101 -5.19 24.54 23.40
N PRO A 102 -6.34 24.03 23.90
CA PRO A 102 -6.43 22.66 24.39
C PRO A 102 -6.06 21.65 23.30
N LEU A 103 -5.51 20.50 23.68
CA LEU A 103 -5.27 19.40 22.74
C LEU A 103 -6.44 18.44 22.76
N LEU A 104 -7.06 18.22 21.59
CA LEU A 104 -7.98 17.12 21.33
C LEU A 104 -7.19 15.81 21.24
N PHE A 105 -7.76 14.73 21.76
CA PHE A 105 -7.23 13.37 21.61
C PHE A 105 -8.33 12.32 21.81
N VAL A 106 -8.06 11.12 21.30
CA VAL A 106 -8.91 9.94 21.48
C VAL A 106 -8.33 9.04 22.55
N VAL A 107 -9.20 8.52 23.41
CA VAL A 107 -8.89 7.45 24.34
C VAL A 107 -9.51 6.16 23.84
N ARG A 108 -8.70 5.18 23.46
CA ARG A 108 -9.16 3.86 23.03
C ARG A 108 -8.12 2.79 23.34
N ARG A 109 -8.48 1.52 23.20
CA ARG A 109 -7.47 0.45 23.18
C ARG A 109 -6.69 0.54 21.87
N GLN A 110 -5.43 0.12 21.91
CA GLN A 110 -4.70 -0.17 20.68
C GLN A 110 -5.51 -1.19 19.85
N TYR A 111 -5.50 -1.04 18.53
CA TYR A 111 -6.19 -1.95 17.62
C TYR A 111 -5.74 -3.39 17.86
N ALA A 112 -6.63 -4.35 17.63
CA ALA A 112 -6.22 -5.76 17.64
C ALA A 112 -5.17 -5.99 16.54
N PRO A 113 -4.19 -6.91 16.73
CA PRO A 113 -3.33 -7.32 15.64
C PRO A 113 -4.18 -7.84 14.48
N ASP A 114 -3.82 -7.45 13.25
CA ASP A 114 -4.47 -7.93 12.04
C ASP A 114 -3.43 -8.30 10.97
N HIS A 115 -3.88 -8.98 9.92
CA HIS A 115 -3.05 -9.37 8.81
C HIS A 115 -2.60 -8.19 7.95
N HIS A 116 -3.32 -7.05 7.93
CA HIS A 116 -2.91 -5.84 7.21
C HIS A 116 -3.08 -4.56 8.03
N ASN A 117 -2.21 -3.58 7.76
CA ASN A 117 -2.24 -2.25 8.40
C ASN A 117 -3.46 -1.39 8.04
N THR A 118 -4.21 -1.73 7.00
CA THR A 118 -5.39 -0.99 6.55
C THR A 118 -6.70 -1.46 7.20
N ALA A 119 -6.73 -2.64 7.80
CA ALA A 119 -7.98 -3.31 8.20
C ALA A 119 -8.38 -3.02 9.67
N THR A 120 -8.35 -1.75 10.07
CA THR A 120 -8.60 -1.33 11.47
C THR A 120 -10.07 -1.04 11.79
N PHE A 121 -11.00 -1.35 10.89
CA PHE A 121 -12.44 -1.17 11.10
C PHE A 121 -13.16 -2.40 11.67
N PHE A 122 -12.55 -3.59 11.58
CA PHE A 122 -13.03 -4.83 12.23
C PHE A 122 -14.52 -5.13 12.02
N PRO A 123 -15.02 -5.14 10.76
CA PRO A 123 -16.44 -5.22 10.49
C PRO A 123 -17.00 -6.53 11.02
N SER A 124 -18.25 -6.51 11.46
CA SER A 124 -18.98 -7.72 11.88
C SER A 124 -19.45 -8.53 10.65
N ALA A 125 -18.56 -8.73 9.69
CA ALA A 125 -18.83 -9.38 8.42
C ALA A 125 -18.37 -10.85 8.46
N ARG A 126 -19.31 -11.77 8.16
CA ARG A 126 -19.00 -13.20 8.10
C ARG A 126 -17.88 -13.43 7.08
N ASN A 127 -16.80 -14.06 7.56
CA ASN A 127 -15.60 -14.40 6.80
C ASN A 127 -14.61 -13.26 6.52
N GLU A 128 -14.73 -12.09 7.16
CA GLU A 128 -13.55 -11.21 7.32
C GLU A 128 -12.51 -11.93 8.23
N TYR A 129 -11.22 -11.75 7.99
CA TYR A 129 -10.14 -12.18 8.89
C TYR A 129 -10.30 -11.67 10.32
N ASN A 130 -10.71 -10.43 10.47
CA ASN A 130 -10.74 -9.70 11.73
C ASN A 130 -12.16 -9.63 12.32
N ASN A 131 -13.08 -10.42 11.77
CA ASN A 131 -14.44 -10.57 12.29
C ASN A 131 -14.40 -10.96 13.78
N GLY A 132 -15.14 -10.22 14.60
CA GLY A 132 -15.19 -10.42 16.05
C GLY A 132 -13.96 -9.93 16.82
N GLN A 133 -13.03 -9.22 16.19
CA GLN A 133 -11.87 -8.62 16.87
C GLN A 133 -12.11 -7.17 17.33
N PHE A 134 -13.29 -6.59 17.04
CA PHE A 134 -13.67 -5.28 17.54
C PHE A 134 -13.65 -5.24 19.07
N THR A 135 -12.92 -4.28 19.63
CA THR A 135 -12.82 -4.10 21.08
C THR A 135 -13.40 -2.75 21.49
N PRO A 136 -14.49 -2.71 22.27
CA PRO A 136 -15.16 -1.46 22.64
C PRO A 136 -14.37 -0.65 23.68
N GLY A 137 -14.78 0.59 23.91
CA GLY A 137 -14.24 1.47 24.93
C GLY A 137 -13.46 2.63 24.31
N GLY A 138 -14.18 3.70 24.00
CA GLY A 138 -13.67 4.92 23.41
C GLY A 138 -14.09 6.17 24.18
N ALA A 139 -13.31 7.24 24.09
CA ALA A 139 -13.75 8.59 24.45
C ALA A 139 -13.00 9.63 23.61
N LEU A 140 -13.68 10.73 23.29
CA LEU A 140 -13.08 11.93 22.73
C LEU A 140 -12.89 12.94 23.85
N LYS A 141 -11.68 13.45 24.02
CA LYS A 141 -11.31 14.32 25.14
C LYS A 141 -10.45 15.49 24.69
N ALA A 142 -10.37 16.50 25.56
CA ALA A 142 -9.46 17.63 25.41
C ALA A 142 -8.62 17.81 26.69
N ILE A 143 -7.34 18.11 26.55
CA ILE A 143 -6.44 18.47 27.66
C ILE A 143 -5.97 19.92 27.52
N ASP A 144 -6.17 20.71 28.56
CA ASP A 144 -5.70 22.09 28.64
C ASP A 144 -4.38 22.16 29.42
N LEU A 145 -3.28 22.32 28.70
CA LEU A 145 -1.94 22.39 29.28
C LEU A 145 -1.68 23.72 30.02
N ALA A 146 -2.36 24.81 29.62
CA ALA A 146 -2.27 26.09 30.32
C ALA A 146 -3.01 26.06 31.66
N ALA A 147 -4.10 25.29 31.74
CA ALA A 147 -4.82 25.01 32.99
C ALA A 147 -4.21 23.83 33.80
N GLY A 148 -2.89 23.62 33.70
CA GLY A 148 -2.19 22.60 34.49
C GLY A 148 -2.44 21.15 34.04
N GLY A 149 -2.89 20.94 32.80
CA GLY A 149 -3.20 19.62 32.27
C GLY A 149 -4.61 19.13 32.61
N ALA A 150 -5.57 20.03 32.80
CA ALA A 150 -6.96 19.68 33.07
C ALA A 150 -7.58 18.94 31.87
N VAL A 151 -8.13 17.75 32.10
CA VAL A 151 -8.76 16.91 31.07
C VAL A 151 -10.27 17.05 31.12
N ARG A 152 -10.90 17.31 29.97
CA ARG A 152 -12.35 17.35 29.77
C ARG A 152 -12.76 16.25 28.79
N THR A 153 -13.73 15.43 29.17
CA THR A 153 -14.37 14.48 28.24
C THR A 153 -15.44 15.20 27.42
N LEU A 154 -15.34 15.14 26.09
CA LEU A 154 -16.31 15.71 25.15
C LEU A 154 -17.39 14.69 24.81
N LEU A 155 -16.99 13.44 24.57
CA LEU A 155 -17.88 12.33 24.28
C LEU A 155 -17.33 11.04 24.89
N SER A 156 -18.17 10.29 25.59
CA SER A 156 -17.82 8.99 26.17
C SER A 156 -18.60 7.88 25.45
N LEU A 157 -17.90 6.83 25.06
CA LEU A 157 -18.47 5.73 24.29
C LEU A 157 -17.97 4.37 24.81
N PRO A 158 -18.47 3.90 25.97
CA PRO A 158 -17.96 2.69 26.62
C PRO A 158 -18.18 1.42 25.79
N ASP A 159 -19.23 1.38 24.98
CA ASP A 159 -19.59 0.21 24.15
C ASP A 159 -19.07 0.31 22.71
N GLY A 160 -18.51 1.46 22.32
CA GLY A 160 -18.08 1.76 20.96
C GLY A 160 -16.65 2.29 20.88
N VAL A 161 -16.27 2.80 19.70
CA VAL A 161 -14.96 3.43 19.44
C VAL A 161 -15.14 4.70 18.61
N ILE A 162 -14.36 5.72 18.94
CA ILE A 162 -14.17 6.96 18.17
C ILE A 162 -12.75 6.92 17.61
N ARG A 163 -12.55 7.43 16.39
CA ARG A 163 -11.23 7.51 15.74
C ARG A 163 -11.19 8.64 14.71
N ASP A 164 -9.97 8.99 14.31
CA ASP A 164 -9.65 9.93 13.22
C ASP A 164 -10.34 11.31 13.36
N PRO A 165 -10.28 11.99 14.53
CA PRO A 165 -10.90 13.29 14.68
C PRO A 165 -10.18 14.41 13.91
N GLU A 166 -10.97 15.21 13.19
CA GLU A 166 -10.58 16.43 12.49
C GLU A 166 -11.25 17.67 13.07
N VAL A 167 -10.47 18.74 13.23
CA VAL A 167 -10.97 20.03 13.75
C VAL A 167 -11.27 20.93 12.56
N SER A 168 -12.45 21.56 12.56
CA SER A 168 -12.84 22.52 11.53
C SER A 168 -11.88 23.73 11.48
N PHE A 169 -11.73 24.37 10.32
CA PHE A 169 -10.78 25.48 10.18
C PHE A 169 -11.02 26.66 11.14
N ASP A 170 -12.28 26.88 11.56
CA ASP A 170 -12.63 27.90 12.55
C ASP A 170 -12.46 27.43 14.01
N GLY A 171 -12.07 26.17 14.23
CA GLY A 171 -11.86 25.56 15.54
C GLY A 171 -13.14 25.24 16.31
N ARG A 172 -14.32 25.35 15.70
CA ARG A 172 -15.60 25.27 16.41
C ARG A 172 -16.24 23.89 16.41
N ARG A 173 -15.86 23.01 15.47
CA ARG A 173 -16.46 21.69 15.29
C ARG A 173 -15.37 20.63 15.15
N VAL A 174 -15.75 19.41 15.50
CA VAL A 174 -14.92 18.21 15.40
C VAL A 174 -15.68 17.17 14.58
N LEU A 175 -15.10 16.76 13.46
CA LEU A 175 -15.54 15.67 12.59
C LEU A 175 -14.78 14.41 12.96
N PHE A 176 -15.41 13.23 12.97
CA PHE A 176 -14.74 11.98 13.35
C PHE A 176 -15.53 10.77 12.86
N SER A 177 -14.86 9.62 12.85
CA SER A 177 -15.51 8.32 12.64
C SER A 177 -15.87 7.68 13.97
N MET A 178 -17.10 7.18 14.07
CA MET A 178 -17.60 6.54 15.27
C MET A 178 -18.37 5.28 14.92
N ARG A 179 -18.08 4.22 15.68
CA ARG A 179 -18.84 2.97 15.70
C ARG A 179 -19.42 2.79 17.09
N THR A 180 -20.73 2.73 17.22
CA THR A 180 -21.38 2.81 18.53
C THR A 180 -21.28 1.52 19.34
N ASN A 181 -21.19 0.37 18.66
CA ASN A 181 -21.07 -0.94 19.28
C ASN A 181 -20.59 -2.03 18.29
N HIS A 182 -20.41 -3.26 18.77
CA HIS A 182 -19.95 -4.39 17.94
C HIS A 182 -20.87 -4.72 16.75
N ALA A 183 -22.18 -4.50 16.84
CA ALA A 183 -23.12 -4.77 15.74
C ALA A 183 -23.20 -3.63 14.72
N ASP A 184 -22.61 -2.48 15.02
CA ASP A 184 -22.63 -1.28 14.17
C ASP A 184 -21.47 -1.27 13.17
N SER A 185 -21.51 -0.36 12.19
CA SER A 185 -20.36 -0.01 11.33
C SER A 185 -19.82 1.38 11.69
N TYR A 186 -18.68 1.78 11.15
CA TYR A 186 -18.23 3.16 11.32
C TYR A 186 -19.06 4.13 10.46
N HIS A 187 -19.55 5.19 11.10
CA HIS A 187 -20.19 6.31 10.43
C HIS A 187 -19.51 7.62 10.80
N LEU A 188 -19.73 8.64 9.97
CA LEU A 188 -19.17 9.97 10.19
C LEU A 188 -20.09 10.79 11.09
N TYR A 189 -19.50 11.48 12.07
CA TYR A 189 -20.20 12.36 13.00
C TYR A 189 -19.49 13.69 13.12
N GLU A 190 -20.25 14.72 13.48
CA GLU A 190 -19.76 16.05 13.82
C GLU A 190 -20.24 16.43 15.22
N LEU A 191 -19.40 17.13 15.98
CA LEU A 191 -19.65 17.60 17.34
C LEU A 191 -19.13 19.03 17.49
N ASP A 192 -19.75 19.86 18.33
CA ASP A 192 -19.20 21.17 18.69
C ASP A 192 -17.96 21.00 19.59
N ALA A 193 -17.00 21.93 19.51
CA ALA A 193 -15.74 21.89 20.27
C ALA A 193 -15.93 21.92 21.80
N ASP A 194 -17.14 22.23 22.29
CA ASP A 194 -17.50 22.16 23.70
C ASP A 194 -18.05 20.79 24.15
N GLY A 195 -18.29 19.88 23.20
CA GLY A 195 -18.88 18.56 23.44
C GLY A 195 -20.39 18.47 23.23
N SER A 196 -21.04 19.53 22.76
CA SER A 196 -22.47 19.55 22.43
C SER A 196 -22.73 19.32 20.92
N GLY A 197 -24.00 19.26 20.52
CA GLY A 197 -24.35 19.29 19.09
C GLY A 197 -24.05 18.03 18.27
N LEU A 198 -23.89 16.85 18.90
CA LEU A 198 -23.57 15.60 18.20
C LEU A 198 -24.55 15.32 17.05
N ARG A 199 -24.02 15.18 15.83
CA ARG A 199 -24.78 14.96 14.60
C ARG A 199 -24.14 13.86 13.77
N GLN A 200 -24.92 12.85 13.38
CA GLN A 200 -24.51 11.83 12.41
C GLN A 200 -24.66 12.35 10.98
N LEU A 201 -23.70 12.05 10.10
CA LEU A 201 -23.66 12.49 8.71
C LEU A 201 -23.90 11.34 7.72
N THR A 202 -23.48 10.11 8.05
CA THR A 202 -23.63 8.94 7.18
C THR A 202 -24.41 7.81 7.85
N PHE A 203 -25.14 7.03 7.05
CA PHE A 203 -26.18 6.10 7.57
C PHE A 203 -26.27 4.76 6.81
N ALA A 204 -25.24 4.37 6.07
CA ALA A 204 -25.31 3.17 5.22
C ALA A 204 -25.01 1.89 6.02
N ALA A 205 -25.92 0.92 6.00
CA ALA A 205 -25.67 -0.39 6.63
C ALA A 205 -24.54 -1.15 5.91
N ASP A 206 -23.78 -1.93 6.68
CA ASP A 206 -22.67 -2.77 6.20
C ASP A 206 -21.59 -1.99 5.43
N VAL A 207 -21.45 -0.71 5.74
CA VAL A 207 -20.48 0.22 5.17
C VAL A 207 -19.76 0.91 6.31
N ASP A 208 -18.43 0.93 6.23
CA ASP A 208 -17.57 1.67 7.12
C ASP A 208 -17.10 2.94 6.42
N ASP A 209 -17.44 4.10 6.98
CA ASP A 209 -16.95 5.42 6.59
C ASP A 209 -15.92 5.90 7.62
N LEU A 210 -14.68 6.15 7.17
CA LEU A 210 -13.46 6.30 7.97
C LEU A 210 -12.65 7.53 7.55
N ASP A 211 -11.68 7.94 8.38
CA ASP A 211 -10.69 8.99 8.08
C ASP A 211 -11.27 10.30 7.50
N PRO A 212 -12.32 10.90 8.10
CA PRO A 212 -13.00 12.04 7.52
C PRO A 212 -12.21 13.33 7.73
N PHE A 213 -12.20 14.23 6.74
CA PHE A 213 -11.60 15.55 6.88
C PHE A 213 -12.35 16.63 6.09
N TYR A 214 -12.26 17.86 6.60
CA TYR A 214 -12.91 19.03 5.99
C TYR A 214 -12.18 19.47 4.72
N LEU A 215 -12.94 19.87 3.70
CA LEU A 215 -12.44 20.46 2.47
C LEU A 215 -12.57 21.99 2.50
N PRO A 216 -11.72 22.74 1.77
CA PRO A 216 -11.75 24.20 1.79
C PRO A 216 -13.05 24.85 1.27
N ASP A 217 -13.83 24.12 0.48
CA ASP A 217 -15.13 24.56 -0.03
C ASP A 217 -16.29 24.23 0.93
N GLY A 218 -15.99 23.70 2.11
CA GLY A 218 -16.96 23.29 3.13
C GLY A 218 -17.44 21.85 2.99
N GLY A 219 -17.06 21.12 1.92
CA GLY A 219 -17.34 19.69 1.79
C GLY A 219 -16.54 18.83 2.78
N ILE A 220 -16.77 17.53 2.74
CA ILE A 220 -16.05 16.53 3.52
C ILE A 220 -15.55 15.43 2.58
N ALA A 221 -14.30 15.03 2.73
CA ALA A 221 -13.74 13.83 2.11
C ALA A 221 -13.43 12.77 3.17
N PHE A 222 -13.49 11.51 2.79
CA PHE A 222 -13.38 10.37 3.69
C PHE A 222 -13.09 9.06 2.94
N SER A 223 -12.62 8.05 3.65
CA SER A 223 -12.43 6.68 3.15
C SER A 223 -13.72 5.88 3.33
N SER A 224 -14.13 5.06 2.35
CA SER A 224 -15.35 4.26 2.49
C SER A 224 -15.31 2.92 1.77
N THR A 225 -15.97 1.93 2.38
CA THR A 225 -16.19 0.58 1.82
C THR A 225 -17.44 0.48 0.93
N ARG A 226 -18.08 1.61 0.60
CA ARG A 226 -19.27 1.69 -0.29
C ARG A 226 -19.09 1.04 -1.65
N GLU A 227 -17.87 0.99 -2.17
CA GLU A 227 -17.54 0.13 -3.29
C GLU A 227 -17.10 -1.24 -2.77
N PRO A 228 -17.97 -2.28 -2.84
CA PRO A 228 -17.63 -3.58 -2.28
C PRO A 228 -16.55 -4.26 -3.10
N LYS A 229 -15.37 -4.44 -2.49
CA LYS A 229 -14.24 -5.17 -3.06
C LYS A 229 -13.33 -5.74 -1.96
N TYR A 230 -12.59 -6.78 -2.32
CA TYR A 230 -11.62 -7.45 -1.47
C TYR A 230 -10.19 -7.10 -1.89
N CYS A 231 -9.26 -7.24 -0.96
CA CYS A 231 -7.84 -7.28 -1.30
C CYS A 231 -7.55 -8.44 -2.26
N MET A 232 -6.75 -8.21 -3.30
CA MET A 232 -6.47 -9.20 -4.33
C MET A 232 -5.82 -10.47 -3.74
N CYS A 233 -4.83 -10.32 -2.87
CA CYS A 233 -4.15 -11.44 -2.19
C CYS A 233 -4.95 -12.08 -1.05
N ASN A 234 -6.07 -11.50 -0.59
CA ASN A 234 -6.78 -12.05 0.58
C ASN A 234 -8.29 -11.72 0.56
N ARG A 235 -8.96 -11.59 1.71
CA ARG A 235 -10.42 -11.33 1.82
C ARG A 235 -10.77 -10.13 2.71
N HIS A 236 -9.79 -9.32 3.10
CA HIS A 236 -10.05 -8.03 3.72
C HIS A 236 -10.86 -7.15 2.79
N ILE A 237 -11.80 -6.41 3.35
CA ILE A 237 -12.58 -5.41 2.62
C ILE A 237 -11.68 -4.19 2.39
N MET A 238 -11.74 -3.57 1.20
CA MET A 238 -10.94 -2.39 0.89
C MET A 238 -11.82 -1.13 0.80
N ALA A 239 -11.27 0.01 1.21
CA ALA A 239 -11.90 1.32 1.10
C ALA A 239 -11.27 2.16 -0.01
N ASN A 240 -12.03 3.12 -0.56
CA ASN A 240 -11.50 4.17 -1.44
C ASN A 240 -11.93 5.55 -0.96
N LEU A 241 -11.41 6.60 -1.59
CA LEU A 241 -11.80 7.97 -1.27
C LEU A 241 -13.18 8.34 -1.83
N PHE A 242 -13.98 8.99 -0.98
CA PHE A 242 -15.28 9.58 -1.27
C PHE A 242 -15.32 11.03 -0.82
N ARG A 243 -16.27 11.77 -1.38
CA ARG A 243 -16.59 13.15 -1.00
C ARG A 243 -18.09 13.31 -0.80
N MET A 244 -18.48 14.21 0.09
CA MET A 244 -19.84 14.66 0.33
C MET A 244 -19.91 16.16 0.64
N ASP A 245 -21.12 16.70 0.68
CA ASP A 245 -21.39 18.05 1.20
C ASP A 245 -21.39 18.07 2.74
N ALA A 246 -21.30 19.25 3.33
CA ALA A 246 -21.21 19.44 4.80
C ALA A 246 -22.38 18.83 5.60
N ASP A 247 -23.53 18.64 4.95
CA ASP A 247 -24.74 18.09 5.55
C ASP A 247 -24.83 16.56 5.45
N GLY A 248 -23.90 15.91 4.74
CA GLY A 248 -23.90 14.47 4.45
C GLY A 248 -24.52 14.10 3.11
N ALA A 249 -25.02 15.07 2.33
CA ALA A 249 -25.59 14.83 1.01
C ALA A 249 -24.52 14.65 -0.08
N ASN A 250 -24.95 14.21 -1.26
CA ASN A 250 -24.14 14.14 -2.48
C ASN A 250 -22.85 13.30 -2.34
N ILE A 251 -22.91 12.20 -1.59
CA ILE A 251 -21.81 11.25 -1.48
C ILE A 251 -21.47 10.68 -2.87
N HIS A 252 -20.22 10.85 -3.30
CA HIS A 252 -19.71 10.27 -4.54
C HIS A 252 -18.25 9.83 -4.40
N GLN A 253 -17.88 8.81 -5.15
CA GLN A 253 -16.53 8.26 -5.18
C GLN A 253 -15.60 9.20 -5.96
N ILE A 254 -14.42 9.46 -5.40
CA ILE A 254 -13.39 10.29 -6.03
C ILE A 254 -12.08 9.52 -6.29
N GLY A 255 -11.86 8.36 -5.66
CA GLY A 255 -10.75 7.46 -5.96
C GLY A 255 -11.21 6.04 -6.30
N LYS A 256 -10.47 5.33 -7.15
CA LYS A 256 -10.90 4.07 -7.80
C LYS A 256 -9.80 3.01 -7.87
N SER A 257 -8.80 3.06 -7.00
CA SER A 257 -7.79 2.00 -6.98
C SER A 257 -8.41 0.64 -6.63
N THR A 258 -7.77 -0.45 -7.03
CA THR A 258 -8.27 -1.80 -6.78
C THR A 258 -8.15 -2.26 -5.34
N LEU A 259 -7.41 -1.54 -4.50
CA LEU A 259 -7.19 -1.87 -3.10
C LEU A 259 -7.59 -0.68 -2.22
N PHE A 260 -6.78 -0.36 -1.21
CA PHE A 260 -7.09 0.61 -0.17
C PHE A 260 -6.63 2.02 -0.55
N GLU A 261 -7.44 3.02 -0.22
CA GLU A 261 -7.05 4.43 -0.17
C GLU A 261 -7.55 5.00 1.15
N GLY A 262 -6.67 5.64 1.92
CA GLY A 262 -6.95 5.99 3.31
C GLY A 262 -6.16 7.15 3.88
N HIS A 263 -6.41 7.40 5.18
CA HIS A 263 -5.68 8.34 6.05
C HIS A 263 -5.41 9.70 5.38
N GLY A 264 -6.47 10.26 4.78
CA GLY A 264 -6.38 11.49 3.99
C GLY A 264 -6.16 12.75 4.84
N SER A 265 -5.44 13.72 4.28
CA SER A 265 -5.27 15.06 4.84
C SER A 265 -5.12 16.11 3.73
N LEU A 266 -5.09 17.41 4.08
CA LEU A 266 -4.92 18.48 3.08
C LEU A 266 -3.47 18.94 2.99
N LEU A 267 -3.02 19.20 1.76
CA LEU A 267 -1.83 20.00 1.47
C LEU A 267 -2.16 21.51 1.55
N PRO A 268 -1.16 22.38 1.77
CA PRO A 268 -1.35 23.83 1.83
C PRO A 268 -1.93 24.45 0.55
N ASP A 269 -1.86 23.75 -0.59
CA ASP A 269 -2.41 24.17 -1.88
C ASP A 269 -3.85 23.69 -2.13
N GLY A 270 -4.47 23.02 -1.15
CA GLY A 270 -5.85 22.54 -1.22
C GLY A 270 -6.02 21.17 -1.86
N ARG A 271 -4.95 20.52 -2.34
CA ARG A 271 -5.01 19.11 -2.75
C ARG A 271 -5.14 18.20 -1.54
N ILE A 272 -5.78 17.06 -1.75
CA ILE A 272 -5.83 15.96 -0.80
C ILE A 272 -4.53 15.18 -0.92
N LEU A 273 -3.87 14.90 0.20
CA LEU A 273 -2.79 13.92 0.39
C LEU A 273 -3.41 12.67 1.01
N TYR A 274 -3.05 11.47 0.56
CA TYR A 274 -3.61 10.22 1.08
C TYR A 274 -2.66 9.05 0.80
N ASP A 275 -2.79 7.97 1.56
CA ASP A 275 -2.13 6.72 1.24
C ASP A 275 -2.94 5.92 0.21
N ARG A 276 -2.26 5.22 -0.68
CA ARG A 276 -2.89 4.25 -1.57
C ARG A 276 -2.03 3.01 -1.67
N TRP A 277 -2.70 1.89 -1.47
CA TRP A 277 -2.22 0.56 -1.82
C TRP A 277 -2.65 0.22 -3.25
N GLU A 278 -1.71 -0.23 -4.08
CA GLU A 278 -2.01 -0.78 -5.42
C GLU A 278 -0.82 -1.61 -5.91
N TYR A 279 -1.04 -2.73 -6.61
CA TYR A 279 0.08 -3.50 -7.16
C TYR A 279 -0.15 -4.03 -8.57
N VAL A 280 -0.26 -3.12 -9.55
CA VAL A 280 -0.28 -3.53 -10.96
C VAL A 280 1.05 -4.15 -11.38
N ASP A 281 1.03 -5.47 -11.61
CA ASP A 281 2.16 -6.29 -12.08
C ASP A 281 3.40 -6.15 -11.19
N ARG A 282 3.25 -6.07 -9.86
CA ARG A 282 4.33 -5.88 -8.87
C ARG A 282 4.03 -6.55 -7.53
N ASN A 283 4.99 -6.46 -6.61
CA ASN A 283 4.88 -7.08 -5.29
C ASN A 283 3.72 -6.49 -4.49
N PHE A 284 3.08 -7.35 -3.71
CA PHE A 284 1.82 -7.05 -3.05
C PHE A 284 1.97 -6.20 -1.79
N GLY A 285 3.14 -6.20 -1.15
CA GLY A 285 3.29 -5.65 0.20
C GLY A 285 3.92 -4.27 0.28
N ASP A 286 4.66 -3.83 -0.73
CA ASP A 286 5.51 -2.61 -0.68
C ASP A 286 5.00 -1.46 -1.54
N ALA A 287 3.85 -1.64 -2.19
CA ALA A 287 3.23 -0.63 -3.03
C ALA A 287 2.11 0.14 -2.31
N GLN A 288 2.41 0.57 -1.07
CA GLN A 288 1.58 1.47 -0.26
C GLN A 288 2.27 2.82 -0.13
N ALA A 289 1.92 3.73 -1.02
CA ALA A 289 2.64 4.99 -1.22
C ALA A 289 1.75 6.19 -0.91
N LEU A 290 2.35 7.39 -0.90
CA LEU A 290 1.60 8.65 -0.75
C LEU A 290 1.21 9.22 -2.11
N TRP A 291 -0.02 9.69 -2.21
CA TRP A 291 -0.61 10.22 -3.43
C TRP A 291 -1.33 11.53 -3.18
N THR A 292 -1.61 12.25 -4.25
CA THR A 292 -2.40 13.49 -4.23
C THR A 292 -3.55 13.43 -5.21
N VAL A 293 -4.65 14.12 -4.89
CA VAL A 293 -5.82 14.30 -5.75
C VAL A 293 -6.45 15.67 -5.47
N ASN A 294 -7.13 16.26 -6.45
CA ASN A 294 -7.98 17.42 -6.21
C ASN A 294 -9.23 17.02 -5.43
N PRO A 295 -9.87 17.94 -4.69
CA PRO A 295 -11.12 17.68 -3.98
C PRO A 295 -12.29 17.16 -4.83
N ASP A 296 -12.25 17.26 -6.15
CA ASP A 296 -13.28 16.74 -7.07
C ASP A 296 -12.93 15.36 -7.68
N GLY A 297 -11.81 14.76 -7.26
CA GLY A 297 -11.30 13.48 -7.76
C GLY A 297 -10.39 13.60 -8.98
N THR A 298 -10.17 14.80 -9.53
CA THR A 298 -9.27 14.98 -10.69
C THR A 298 -7.80 15.04 -10.29
N ALA A 299 -6.91 14.85 -11.26
CA ALA A 299 -5.46 15.02 -11.13
C ALA A 299 -4.78 14.12 -10.08
N HIS A 300 -5.20 12.85 -10.01
CA HIS A 300 -4.48 11.84 -9.22
C HIS A 300 -3.00 11.77 -9.62
N ALA A 301 -2.10 11.91 -8.65
CA ALA A 301 -0.65 11.89 -8.89
C ALA A 301 0.12 11.35 -7.70
N LEU A 302 1.22 10.65 -7.97
CA LEU A 302 2.17 10.20 -6.95
C LEU A 302 2.74 11.39 -6.17
N TYR A 303 2.80 11.26 -4.84
CA TYR A 303 3.54 12.16 -3.97
C TYR A 303 4.90 11.57 -3.59
N TRP A 304 4.94 10.34 -3.09
CA TRP A 304 6.19 9.66 -2.73
C TRP A 304 6.03 8.13 -2.61
N GLY A 305 7.05 7.37 -3.05
CA GLY A 305 7.32 6.02 -2.55
C GLY A 305 6.84 4.86 -3.43
N ASN A 306 6.09 5.09 -4.51
CA ASN A 306 5.50 4.01 -5.30
C ASN A 306 6.52 3.21 -6.14
N ASN A 307 7.80 3.56 -6.13
CA ASN A 307 8.87 2.77 -6.71
C ASN A 307 9.90 2.34 -5.65
N THR A 308 9.44 2.09 -4.43
CA THR A 308 10.29 1.80 -3.25
C THR A 308 9.85 0.49 -2.59
N ALA A 309 10.78 -0.43 -2.31
CA ALA A 309 10.48 -1.73 -1.69
C ALA A 309 10.28 -1.70 -0.16
N SER A 310 10.65 -0.60 0.49
CA SER A 310 10.56 -0.39 1.95
C SER A 310 10.44 1.10 2.26
N PRO A 311 9.50 1.53 3.12
CA PRO A 311 8.64 0.73 4.00
C PRO A 311 7.55 -0.05 3.23
N GLY A 312 6.87 -0.97 3.92
CA GLY A 312 5.70 -1.66 3.35
C GLY A 312 4.42 -0.83 3.40
N GLY A 313 4.36 0.15 4.29
CA GLY A 313 3.24 1.07 4.44
C GLY A 313 3.73 2.50 4.70
N VAL A 314 3.14 3.48 4.02
CA VAL A 314 3.36 4.90 4.27
C VAL A 314 2.00 5.53 4.54
N ILE A 315 1.72 5.81 5.80
CA ILE A 315 0.37 6.12 6.29
C ILE A 315 0.38 7.35 7.19
N ASP A 316 -0.80 7.88 7.50
CA ASP A 316 -1.03 9.06 8.34
C ASP A 316 -0.20 10.28 7.96
N ALA A 317 -0.04 10.51 6.66
CA ALA A 317 0.78 11.61 6.18
C ALA A 317 0.08 12.95 6.36
N ARG A 318 0.79 13.92 6.95
CA ARG A 318 0.35 15.31 7.10
C ARG A 318 1.39 16.27 6.58
N ALA A 319 0.93 17.36 5.95
CA ALA A 319 1.81 18.43 5.50
C ALA A 319 2.53 19.08 6.68
N ILE A 320 3.84 19.26 6.54
CA ILE A 320 4.62 20.11 7.44
C ILE A 320 4.46 21.55 6.93
N PRO A 321 4.11 22.52 7.79
CA PRO A 321 4.04 23.92 7.37
C PRO A 321 5.35 24.38 6.71
N GLY A 322 5.27 25.00 5.52
CA GLY A 322 6.45 25.49 4.80
C GLY A 322 6.78 24.67 3.54
N PRO A 323 8.04 24.18 3.37
CA PRO A 323 8.48 23.51 2.14
C PRO A 323 7.65 22.24 1.84
N GLU A 324 7.72 21.73 0.60
CA GLU A 324 6.98 20.52 0.14
C GLU A 324 7.42 19.22 0.86
N ALA A 325 7.04 19.13 2.14
CA ALA A 325 7.41 18.07 3.04
C ALA A 325 6.23 17.60 3.88
N VAL A 326 6.28 16.33 4.27
CA VAL A 326 5.26 15.67 5.07
C VAL A 326 5.90 14.92 6.22
N LEU A 327 5.14 14.83 7.30
CA LEU A 327 5.37 13.93 8.41
C LEU A 327 4.41 12.74 8.26
N CYS A 328 4.90 11.52 8.34
CA CYS A 328 4.11 10.31 8.14
C CYS A 328 4.65 9.14 8.96
N VAL A 329 3.93 8.02 8.99
CA VAL A 329 4.37 6.78 9.62
C VAL A 329 4.87 5.82 8.55
N PHE A 330 6.10 5.33 8.73
CA PHE A 330 6.67 4.23 7.96
C PHE A 330 6.40 2.93 8.70
N GLY A 331 5.50 2.14 8.15
CA GLY A 331 4.98 0.89 8.71
C GLY A 331 5.30 -0.35 7.88
N SER A 332 4.65 -1.45 8.25
CA SER A 332 4.74 -2.75 7.56
C SER A 332 3.40 -3.11 6.95
N CYS A 333 3.41 -3.91 5.88
CA CYS A 333 2.20 -4.41 5.25
C CYS A 333 1.37 -5.25 6.23
N HIS A 334 2.02 -6.18 6.96
CA HIS A 334 1.33 -7.11 7.85
C HIS A 334 1.53 -6.78 9.33
N ASP A 335 1.21 -5.55 9.73
CA ASP A 335 1.23 -5.09 11.11
C ASP A 335 0.07 -4.09 11.32
N ARG A 336 -0.09 -3.50 12.51
CA ARG A 336 -0.99 -2.36 12.72
C ARG A 336 -0.53 -1.13 11.93
N PRO A 337 -1.37 -0.08 11.77
CA PRO A 337 -0.97 1.19 11.15
C PRO A 337 -0.03 2.00 12.06
N TRP A 338 1.10 1.41 12.43
CA TRP A 338 2.11 1.99 13.31
C TRP A 338 3.51 1.67 12.81
N GLY A 339 4.51 2.40 13.29
CA GLY A 339 5.87 2.17 12.81
C GLY A 339 6.86 3.22 13.30
N ALA A 340 7.78 3.61 12.43
CA ALA A 340 8.66 4.73 12.69
C ALA A 340 8.02 6.03 12.17
N LEU A 341 8.23 7.12 12.89
CA LEU A 341 7.87 8.44 12.37
C LEU A 341 8.89 8.87 11.32
N ALA A 342 8.43 9.47 10.21
CA ALA A 342 9.26 9.84 9.08
C ALA A 342 8.98 11.26 8.59
N TRP A 343 10.05 12.02 8.36
CA TRP A 343 10.01 13.30 7.65
C TRP A 343 10.45 13.08 6.21
N VAL A 344 9.54 13.29 5.25
CA VAL A 344 9.80 13.18 3.81
C VAL A 344 9.73 14.56 3.14
N ASP A 345 10.78 14.97 2.45
CA ASP A 345 10.85 16.20 1.64
C ASP A 345 10.91 15.85 0.14
N ARG A 346 9.80 16.11 -0.55
CA ARG A 346 9.60 15.72 -1.95
C ARG A 346 10.53 16.46 -2.92
N ARG A 347 11.08 17.61 -2.54
CA ARG A 347 12.01 18.37 -3.39
C ARG A 347 13.29 17.56 -3.66
N ARG A 348 13.66 16.68 -2.72
CA ARG A 348 14.84 15.83 -2.80
C ARG A 348 14.63 14.60 -3.70
N GLY A 349 13.39 14.18 -3.93
CA GLY A 349 13.07 13.08 -4.85
C GLY A 349 11.68 12.49 -4.59
N MET A 350 11.29 11.52 -5.42
CA MET A 350 9.96 10.90 -5.38
C MET A 350 9.95 9.50 -4.75
N ASP A 351 11.10 8.87 -4.59
CA ASP A 351 11.22 7.46 -4.17
C ASP A 351 12.50 7.22 -3.37
N GLY A 352 12.58 6.09 -2.68
CA GLY A 352 13.79 5.64 -1.99
C GLY A 352 14.19 6.47 -0.77
N ALA A 353 15.42 6.29 -0.29
CA ALA A 353 15.89 6.90 0.96
C ALA A 353 16.28 8.39 0.85
N GLU A 354 16.46 8.92 -0.36
CA GLU A 354 16.92 10.29 -0.61
C GLU A 354 15.94 11.37 -0.11
N PRO A 355 14.62 11.24 -0.32
CA PRO A 355 13.63 12.21 0.15
C PRO A 355 13.39 12.15 1.66
N VAL A 356 13.80 11.06 2.30
CA VAL A 356 13.66 10.88 3.75
C VAL A 356 14.70 11.75 4.44
N VAL A 357 14.25 12.82 5.09
CA VAL A 357 15.10 13.77 5.84
C VAL A 357 15.54 13.14 7.15
N ARG A 358 14.59 12.59 7.91
CA ARG A 358 14.82 12.06 9.26
C ARG A 358 13.80 10.98 9.61
N LEU A 359 14.21 10.07 10.50
CA LEU A 359 13.33 9.06 11.09
C LEU A 359 13.41 9.10 12.61
N TRP A 360 12.33 8.69 13.28
CA TRP A 360 12.32 8.39 14.69
C TRP A 360 11.91 6.92 14.89
N PRO A 361 12.81 6.07 15.43
CA PRO A 361 14.22 6.35 15.74
C PRO A 361 15.10 6.46 14.47
N GLU A 362 16.21 7.22 14.55
CA GLU A 362 17.08 7.48 13.38
C GLU A 362 17.68 6.19 12.78
N ASN A 363 17.95 5.18 13.62
CA ASN A 363 18.48 3.89 13.16
C ASN A 363 17.51 3.11 12.26
N ALA A 364 16.22 3.47 12.21
CA ALA A 364 15.26 2.89 11.27
C ALA A 364 15.62 3.18 9.80
N ARG A 365 16.47 4.18 9.52
CA ARG A 365 16.97 4.49 8.17
C ARG A 365 17.57 3.28 7.46
N ARG A 366 18.18 2.35 8.20
CA ARG A 366 18.74 1.09 7.65
C ARG A 366 17.70 0.23 6.95
N LEU A 367 16.43 0.31 7.36
CA LEU A 367 15.34 -0.53 6.85
C LEU A 367 14.88 -0.10 5.46
N ILE A 368 15.01 1.19 5.12
CA ILE A 368 14.68 1.73 3.78
C ILE A 368 15.84 1.52 2.81
N GLN A 369 17.07 1.45 3.34
CA GLN A 369 18.28 1.22 2.54
C GLN A 369 18.54 -0.26 2.24
N ALA A 370 17.79 -1.16 2.89
CA ALA A 370 17.88 -2.58 2.70
C ALA A 370 17.64 -2.97 1.22
N LYS A 371 18.24 -4.09 0.81
CA LYS A 371 18.18 -4.61 -0.55
C LYS A 371 17.48 -5.96 -0.57
N GLY A 372 16.69 -6.20 -1.61
CA GLY A 372 15.80 -7.34 -1.73
C GLY A 372 14.38 -6.87 -2.03
N TRP A 373 13.51 -7.82 -2.35
CA TRP A 373 12.13 -7.51 -2.75
C TRP A 373 11.08 -7.88 -1.69
N GLN A 374 11.47 -8.58 -0.61
CA GLN A 374 10.59 -8.94 0.51
C GLN A 374 10.86 -8.06 1.74
N LEU A 375 10.79 -6.75 1.55
CA LEU A 375 11.11 -5.77 2.60
C LEU A 375 9.87 -5.08 3.19
N PHE A 376 8.68 -5.43 2.70
CA PHE A 376 7.39 -4.88 3.11
C PHE A 376 7.05 -5.06 4.62
N ASP A 377 7.75 -5.95 5.32
CA ASP A 377 7.57 -6.17 6.77
C ASP A 377 8.77 -5.74 7.62
N ALA A 378 9.76 -5.06 7.03
CA ALA A 378 11.00 -4.69 7.72
C ALA A 378 10.76 -3.78 8.95
N PHE A 379 9.72 -2.95 8.92
CA PHE A 379 9.41 -2.01 10.00
C PHE A 379 8.78 -2.67 11.25
N LYS A 380 8.48 -3.98 11.20
CA LYS A 380 8.18 -4.76 12.42
C LYS A 380 9.32 -4.71 13.42
N GLU A 381 10.57 -4.58 12.95
CA GLU A 381 11.78 -4.50 13.78
C GLU A 381 11.87 -3.22 14.63
N VAL A 382 11.07 -2.19 14.34
CA VAL A 382 11.09 -0.94 15.11
C VAL A 382 10.50 -1.21 16.51
N PRO A 383 11.28 -1.08 17.60
CA PRO A 383 10.82 -1.49 18.94
C PRO A 383 9.84 -0.50 19.57
N LEU A 384 9.97 0.79 19.26
CA LEU A 384 9.09 1.85 19.73
C LEU A 384 8.23 2.32 18.56
N LYS A 385 6.93 2.06 18.65
CA LYS A 385 5.97 2.36 17.59
C LYS A 385 5.37 3.76 17.78
N TYR A 386 5.19 4.44 16.65
CA TYR A 386 4.61 5.76 16.49
C TYR A 386 3.38 5.68 15.57
N GLU A 387 2.39 6.52 15.86
CA GLU A 387 1.08 6.63 15.19
C GLU A 387 0.60 8.09 15.24
N ASP A 388 -0.39 8.42 14.41
CA ASP A 388 -1.17 9.67 14.46
C ASP A 388 -0.34 10.97 14.55
N PRO A 389 0.64 11.20 13.64
CA PRO A 389 1.45 12.40 13.70
C PRO A 389 0.67 13.68 13.34
N PHE A 390 0.97 14.75 14.06
CA PHE A 390 0.41 16.08 13.82
C PHE A 390 1.51 17.16 13.93
N PRO A 391 1.94 17.76 12.80
CA PRO A 391 2.86 18.90 12.81
C PRO A 391 2.23 20.13 13.48
N LEU A 392 2.93 20.74 14.44
CA LEU A 392 2.57 22.05 15.00
C LEU A 392 3.17 23.17 14.16
N ASP A 393 4.42 22.99 13.74
CA ASP A 393 5.16 23.81 12.79
C ASP A 393 6.24 22.96 12.08
N ASP A 394 7.26 23.59 11.49
CA ASP A 394 8.38 22.92 10.82
C ASP A 394 9.47 22.41 11.78
N HIS A 395 9.29 22.57 13.09
CA HIS A 395 10.24 22.16 14.14
C HIS A 395 9.64 21.25 15.21
N TYR A 396 8.34 21.32 15.49
CA TYR A 396 7.65 20.60 16.56
C TYR A 396 6.44 19.83 16.04
N PHE A 397 6.24 18.63 16.58
CA PHE A 397 5.15 17.74 16.18
C PHE A 397 4.64 16.92 17.36
N LEU A 398 3.35 16.68 17.37
CA LEU A 398 2.68 15.74 18.26
C LEU A 398 2.59 14.36 17.58
N CYS A 399 2.56 13.29 18.37
CA CYS A 399 2.19 11.97 17.89
C CYS A 399 1.70 11.09 19.05
N SER A 400 1.09 9.97 18.71
CA SER A 400 0.92 8.86 19.64
C SER A 400 2.09 7.91 19.56
N ARG A 401 2.59 7.47 20.73
CA ARG A 401 3.77 6.62 20.83
C ARG A 401 3.66 5.65 21.99
N MET A 402 4.24 4.46 21.82
CA MET A 402 4.48 3.53 22.92
C MET A 402 5.25 4.20 24.07
N THR A 403 4.79 4.02 25.31
CA THR A 403 5.45 4.55 26.51
C THR A 403 6.70 3.79 26.92
N GLY A 404 6.91 2.59 26.36
CA GLY A 404 7.90 1.61 26.81
C GLY A 404 7.34 0.59 27.81
N GLU A 405 6.10 0.76 28.27
CA GLU A 405 5.38 -0.20 29.10
C GLU A 405 4.43 -1.06 28.25
N GLY A 406 4.98 -2.07 27.55
CA GLY A 406 4.20 -2.88 26.61
C GLY A 406 3.65 -2.03 25.45
N GLU A 407 2.41 -2.30 25.02
CA GLU A 407 1.73 -1.55 23.94
C GLU A 407 0.95 -0.32 24.43
N ARG A 408 1.24 0.18 25.64
CA ARG A 408 0.57 1.38 26.16
C ARG A 408 0.98 2.60 25.34
N MET A 409 -0.01 3.31 24.78
CA MET A 409 0.19 4.51 23.97
C MET A 409 -0.06 5.79 24.79
N GLY A 410 0.76 6.80 24.56
CA GLY A 410 0.62 8.14 25.13
C GLY A 410 0.86 9.22 24.07
N ILE A 411 0.52 10.47 24.41
CA ILE A 411 0.76 11.64 23.56
C ILE A 411 2.16 12.16 23.84
N TYR A 412 2.97 12.29 22.79
CA TYR A 412 4.33 12.81 22.86
C TYR A 412 4.47 14.08 22.03
N LEU A 413 5.34 14.98 22.49
CA LEU A 413 5.83 16.13 21.75
C LEU A 413 7.29 15.85 21.39
N LEU A 414 7.59 15.96 20.12
CA LEU A 414 8.91 15.74 19.56
C LEU A 414 9.34 16.97 18.76
N ASP A 415 10.65 17.08 18.56
CA ASP A 415 11.21 18.13 17.72
C ASP A 415 12.34 17.65 16.80
N VAL A 416 12.70 18.55 15.90
CA VAL A 416 13.75 18.35 14.90
C VAL A 416 15.16 18.50 15.48
N PHE A 417 15.28 18.97 16.73
CA PHE A 417 16.55 19.09 17.45
C PHE A 417 16.92 17.76 18.13
N GLY A 418 15.97 16.84 18.29
CA GLY A 418 16.15 15.53 18.89
C GLY A 418 15.59 15.41 20.31
N ASN A 419 14.78 16.37 20.77
CA ASN A 419 14.04 16.20 21.99
C ASN A 419 12.74 15.42 21.75
N GLU A 420 12.32 14.74 22.82
CA GLU A 420 11.06 14.05 22.92
C GLU A 420 10.60 14.13 24.37
N THR A 421 9.33 14.40 24.59
CA THR A 421 8.74 14.42 25.94
C THR A 421 7.32 13.90 25.93
N LEU A 422 6.98 13.07 26.92
CA LEU A 422 5.60 12.65 27.16
C LEU A 422 4.79 13.89 27.53
N VAL A 423 3.65 14.12 26.89
CA VAL A 423 2.69 15.21 27.17
C VAL A 423 1.58 14.72 28.09
N HIS A 424 0.93 13.62 27.73
CA HIS A 424 -0.18 13.05 28.47
C HIS A 424 -0.27 11.54 28.26
N VAL A 425 -0.67 10.81 29.30
CA VAL A 425 -0.97 9.37 29.23
C VAL A 425 -2.13 9.04 30.15
N GLU A 426 -3.10 8.32 29.63
CA GLU A 426 -4.16 7.68 30.42
C GLU A 426 -4.58 6.36 29.77
N GLY A 427 -5.39 5.58 30.50
CA GLY A 427 -5.85 4.28 30.01
C GLY A 427 -7.15 4.38 29.22
N PRO A 428 -7.42 3.45 28.28
CA PRO A 428 -6.53 2.37 27.82
C PRO A 428 -5.36 2.78 26.90
N GLY A 429 -5.37 3.98 26.33
CA GLY A 429 -4.29 4.54 25.51
C GLY A 429 -4.74 5.84 24.85
N CYS A 430 -3.80 6.73 24.51
CA CYS A 430 -4.09 8.03 23.89
C CYS A 430 -3.66 8.08 22.42
N PHE A 431 -4.54 8.57 21.55
CA PHE A 431 -4.46 8.55 20.08
C PHE A 431 -4.86 9.90 19.49
N ASP A 432 -4.52 10.15 18.24
CA ASP A 432 -4.97 11.30 17.44
C ASP A 432 -4.76 12.70 18.07
N PRO A 433 -3.56 13.02 18.62
CA PRO A 433 -3.34 14.29 19.30
C PRO A 433 -3.30 15.48 18.33
N ARG A 434 -4.10 16.51 18.59
CA ARG A 434 -4.09 17.76 17.80
C ARG A 434 -4.62 18.98 18.55
N PRO A 435 -4.24 20.21 18.17
CA PRO A 435 -4.85 21.43 18.72
C PRO A 435 -6.35 21.52 18.43
N LEU A 436 -7.16 21.85 19.45
CA LEU A 436 -8.59 22.13 19.36
C LEU A 436 -8.84 23.64 19.21
N GLY A 437 -8.54 24.17 18.03
CA GLY A 437 -8.65 25.61 17.75
C GLY A 437 -8.56 25.93 16.25
N PRO A 438 -8.61 27.22 15.88
CA PRO A 438 -8.54 27.65 14.50
C PRO A 438 -7.26 27.21 13.80
N ASN A 439 -7.35 26.83 12.53
CA ASN A 439 -6.22 26.40 11.70
C ASN A 439 -6.36 27.01 10.29
N PRO A 440 -5.27 27.29 9.56
CA PRO A 440 -5.37 27.87 8.22
C PRO A 440 -6.21 27.00 7.27
N CYS A 441 -7.17 27.62 6.60
CA CYS A 441 -7.92 27.01 5.51
C CYS A 441 -7.13 27.19 4.20
N PRO A 442 -6.74 26.11 3.50
CA PRO A 442 -6.14 26.21 2.16
C PRO A 442 -7.08 26.90 1.16
N PRO A 443 -6.57 27.38 0.02
CA PRO A 443 -7.45 27.90 -1.03
C PRO A 443 -8.33 26.77 -1.63
N PRO A 444 -9.61 27.02 -1.93
CA PRO A 444 -10.44 26.04 -2.62
C PRO A 444 -9.97 25.82 -4.06
N ILE A 445 -9.95 24.56 -4.49
CA ILE A 445 -9.67 24.18 -5.88
C ILE A 445 -11.01 24.08 -6.63
N PRO A 446 -11.22 24.85 -7.71
CA PRO A 446 -12.44 24.75 -8.51
C PRO A 446 -12.62 23.36 -9.11
N ALA A 447 -13.85 22.85 -9.07
CA ALA A 447 -14.20 21.59 -9.72
C ALA A 447 -13.98 21.66 -11.25
N ARG A 448 -13.35 20.62 -11.78
CA ARG A 448 -13.03 20.37 -13.18
C ARG A 448 -13.72 19.11 -13.72
N ARG A 449 -14.18 18.24 -12.82
CA ARG A 449 -15.05 17.11 -13.13
C ARG A 449 -16.46 17.60 -13.54
N ASP A 450 -17.08 16.89 -14.46
CA ASP A 450 -18.53 16.92 -14.64
C ASP A 450 -19.16 15.62 -14.10
N PHE A 451 -20.47 15.64 -13.81
CA PHE A 451 -21.21 14.47 -13.34
C PHE A 451 -22.04 13.83 -14.47
N GLY A 452 -21.68 14.09 -15.73
CA GLY A 452 -22.41 13.65 -16.92
C GLY A 452 -22.07 12.24 -17.39
N ASN A 453 -21.14 11.55 -16.73
CA ASN A 453 -20.58 10.25 -17.15
C ASN A 453 -19.93 10.28 -18.55
N ALA A 454 -19.31 11.40 -18.90
CA ALA A 454 -18.47 11.52 -20.09
C ALA A 454 -17.17 10.72 -19.94
N ALA A 455 -16.51 10.42 -21.07
CA ALA A 455 -15.19 9.82 -21.06
C ALA A 455 -14.15 10.75 -20.44
N GLY A 456 -13.23 10.18 -19.66
CA GLY A 456 -11.98 10.82 -19.30
C GLY A 456 -11.01 10.78 -20.48
N ARG A 457 -9.97 11.63 -20.45
CA ARG A 457 -8.98 11.76 -21.53
C ARG A 457 -7.57 11.81 -20.98
N PHE A 458 -6.65 11.16 -21.68
CA PHE A 458 -5.21 11.17 -21.39
C PHE A 458 -4.42 11.72 -22.57
N LEU A 459 -3.56 12.71 -22.32
CA LEU A 459 -2.56 13.20 -23.27
C LEU A 459 -1.15 12.86 -22.76
N VAL A 460 -0.48 11.93 -23.43
CA VAL A 460 0.96 11.68 -23.27
C VAL A 460 1.71 12.58 -24.24
N GLN A 461 2.56 13.46 -23.74
CA GLN A 461 3.30 14.40 -24.60
C GLN A 461 4.40 13.69 -25.41
N ASP A 462 5.19 12.84 -24.78
CA ASP A 462 6.25 12.09 -25.45
C ASP A 462 6.57 10.79 -24.71
N VAL A 463 6.16 9.64 -25.26
CA VAL A 463 6.39 8.32 -24.65
C VAL A 463 7.87 7.98 -24.45
N TYR A 464 8.80 8.67 -25.13
CA TYR A 464 10.24 8.44 -25.01
C TYR A 464 10.90 9.22 -23.86
N ARG A 465 10.13 10.04 -23.13
CA ARG A 465 10.62 10.74 -21.93
C ARG A 465 10.35 9.88 -20.71
N GLY A 466 11.39 9.41 -20.04
CA GLY A 466 11.21 8.57 -18.86
C GLY A 466 12.48 7.86 -18.44
N THR A 467 12.62 7.62 -17.15
CA THR A 467 13.81 6.94 -16.57
C THR A 467 13.99 5.51 -17.04
N HIS A 468 12.91 4.84 -17.46
CA HIS A 468 12.91 3.44 -17.89
C HIS A 468 12.68 3.28 -19.40
N MET A 469 12.87 4.36 -20.16
CA MET A 469 12.80 4.40 -21.63
C MET A 469 14.19 4.53 -22.28
N ASP A 470 15.25 4.58 -21.47
CA ASP A 470 16.64 4.64 -21.95
C ASP A 470 16.95 3.45 -22.88
N GLY A 471 17.50 3.77 -24.06
CA GLY A 471 17.84 2.77 -25.08
C GLY A 471 16.70 2.41 -26.04
N VAL A 472 15.49 2.90 -25.84
CA VAL A 472 14.39 2.72 -26.83
C VAL A 472 14.52 3.76 -27.95
N GLU A 473 14.75 3.30 -29.18
CA GLU A 473 14.87 4.19 -30.33
C GLU A 473 13.54 4.89 -30.67
N ARG A 474 13.59 6.20 -30.92
CA ARG A 474 12.42 6.98 -31.34
C ARG A 474 11.85 6.41 -32.64
N GLY A 475 10.53 6.24 -32.67
CA GLY A 475 9.81 5.62 -33.77
C GLY A 475 9.60 4.11 -33.59
N THR A 476 10.17 3.49 -32.56
CA THR A 476 9.89 2.09 -32.25
C THR A 476 8.45 1.89 -31.78
N ILE A 477 7.98 2.75 -30.88
CA ILE A 477 6.62 2.70 -30.35
C ILE A 477 5.64 3.15 -31.43
N ARG A 478 4.66 2.29 -31.74
CA ARG A 478 3.59 2.55 -32.71
C ARG A 478 2.23 2.68 -32.06
N TRP A 479 2.02 1.98 -30.96
CA TRP A 479 0.73 1.91 -30.29
C TRP A 479 0.89 2.02 -28.78
N LEU A 480 -0.15 2.50 -28.12
CA LEU A 480 -0.34 2.44 -26.68
C LEU A 480 -1.57 1.58 -26.41
N ARG A 481 -1.42 0.50 -25.64
CA ARG A 481 -2.52 -0.36 -25.17
C ARG A 481 -3.02 0.17 -23.83
N VAL A 482 -4.33 0.30 -23.70
CA VAL A 482 -5.01 0.65 -22.44
C VAL A 482 -5.60 -0.61 -21.84
N VAL A 483 -5.22 -0.90 -20.59
CA VAL A 483 -5.64 -2.08 -19.85
C VAL A 483 -6.28 -1.65 -18.54
N GLU A 484 -7.49 -2.11 -18.26
CA GLU A 484 -8.13 -2.01 -16.95
C GLU A 484 -7.63 -3.14 -16.05
N SER A 485 -7.36 -2.82 -14.79
CA SER A 485 -7.17 -3.78 -13.70
C SER A 485 -8.46 -3.83 -12.88
N PRO A 486 -9.33 -4.83 -13.09
CA PRO A 486 -10.59 -4.93 -12.37
C PRO A 486 -10.40 -5.25 -10.88
N GLU A 487 -11.39 -4.85 -10.08
CA GLU A 487 -11.47 -5.14 -8.66
C GLU A 487 -11.87 -6.59 -8.36
N LYS A 488 -11.40 -7.12 -7.23
CA LYS A 488 -11.80 -8.44 -6.74
C LYS A 488 -13.12 -8.36 -5.99
N ARG A 489 -14.19 -8.93 -6.56
CA ARG A 489 -15.53 -8.95 -5.95
C ARG A 489 -15.93 -10.27 -5.28
N PHE A 490 -15.13 -11.32 -5.47
CA PHE A 490 -15.41 -12.65 -4.95
C PHE A 490 -14.15 -13.24 -4.31
N TRP A 491 -14.34 -14.15 -3.35
CA TRP A 491 -13.27 -14.85 -2.67
C TRP A 491 -13.68 -16.31 -2.43
N THR A 492 -12.71 -17.15 -2.06
CA THR A 492 -12.92 -18.58 -1.75
C THR A 492 -12.27 -18.97 -0.43
N GLU A 493 -12.81 -19.98 0.25
CA GLU A 493 -12.38 -20.38 1.59
C GLU A 493 -10.94 -20.87 1.67
N PRO A 494 -10.51 -21.87 0.87
CA PRO A 494 -9.12 -22.29 0.90
C PRO A 494 -8.26 -21.25 0.21
N THR A 495 -7.29 -20.73 0.95
CA THR A 495 -6.19 -19.98 0.38
C THR A 495 -5.34 -20.90 -0.50
N TRP A 496 -4.79 -20.34 -1.56
CA TRP A 496 -3.93 -20.98 -2.52
C TRP A 496 -2.56 -20.33 -2.51
N ASN A 497 -1.52 -21.15 -2.61
CA ASN A 497 -0.13 -20.71 -2.61
C ASN A 497 0.39 -20.61 -4.05
N GLY A 498 0.04 -19.52 -4.74
CA GLY A 498 0.68 -19.09 -5.99
C GLY A 498 2.05 -18.45 -5.73
N GLN A 499 2.42 -17.43 -6.52
CA GLN A 499 3.60 -16.60 -6.23
C GLN A 499 3.40 -15.75 -4.95
N GLY A 500 2.15 -15.57 -4.50
CA GLY A 500 1.78 -15.19 -3.14
C GLY A 500 0.59 -16.03 -2.65
N ILE A 501 -0.06 -15.58 -1.57
CA ILE A 501 -1.28 -16.21 -1.06
C ILE A 501 -2.48 -15.52 -1.71
N GLU A 502 -3.47 -16.27 -2.21
CA GLU A 502 -4.74 -15.71 -2.70
C GLU A 502 -5.89 -16.71 -2.60
N GLY A 503 -7.12 -16.23 -2.82
CA GLY A 503 -8.32 -17.06 -2.84
C GLY A 503 -9.42 -16.37 -3.65
N PRO A 504 -9.84 -16.90 -4.81
CA PRO A 504 -9.36 -18.13 -5.46
C PRO A 504 -8.00 -17.97 -6.15
N ALA A 505 -7.46 -19.09 -6.65
CA ALA A 505 -6.39 -19.07 -7.64
C ALA A 505 -6.83 -18.34 -8.92
N MET A 506 -5.99 -17.44 -9.39
CA MET A 506 -6.21 -16.63 -10.60
C MET A 506 -5.20 -16.94 -11.70
N ASN A 507 -3.93 -17.02 -11.35
CA ASN A 507 -2.83 -17.34 -12.25
C ASN A 507 -1.55 -17.66 -11.41
N TRP A 508 -0.48 -18.20 -11.99
CA TRP A 508 0.69 -18.58 -11.19
C TRP A 508 1.55 -17.41 -10.70
N HIS A 509 1.56 -16.30 -11.44
CA HIS A 509 2.54 -15.24 -11.28
C HIS A 509 2.04 -14.04 -10.46
N ASP A 510 0.76 -13.77 -10.45
CA ASP A 510 0.13 -12.54 -9.93
C ASP A 510 -1.29 -12.84 -9.40
N PHE A 511 -2.00 -11.83 -8.91
CA PHE A 511 -3.31 -11.95 -8.25
C PHE A 511 -4.47 -11.42 -9.10
N ASN A 512 -4.14 -10.77 -10.23
CA ASN A 512 -5.04 -9.83 -10.88
C ASN A 512 -5.56 -10.39 -12.21
N ASN A 513 -6.86 -10.23 -12.48
CA ASN A 513 -7.38 -10.35 -13.84
C ASN A 513 -7.12 -9.04 -14.61
N LYS A 514 -7.25 -9.07 -15.94
CA LYS A 514 -7.01 -7.91 -16.82
C LYS A 514 -8.17 -7.75 -17.80
N ARG A 515 -8.45 -6.52 -18.23
CA ARG A 515 -9.39 -6.23 -19.33
C ARG A 515 -8.74 -5.25 -20.30
N ILE A 516 -8.55 -5.66 -21.55
CA ILE A 516 -7.99 -4.79 -22.58
C ILE A 516 -9.12 -3.90 -23.10
N LEU A 517 -8.98 -2.59 -22.94
CA LEU A 517 -9.97 -1.62 -23.41
C LEU A 517 -9.74 -1.24 -24.86
N GLY A 518 -8.48 -1.23 -25.30
CA GLY A 518 -8.11 -1.07 -26.70
C GLY A 518 -6.68 -0.59 -26.90
N THR A 519 -6.34 -0.28 -28.15
CA THR A 519 -5.05 0.30 -28.53
C THR A 519 -5.25 1.59 -29.29
N VAL A 520 -4.39 2.57 -29.07
CA VAL A 520 -4.42 3.87 -29.75
C VAL A 520 -3.07 4.17 -30.41
N PRO A 521 -3.05 4.94 -31.52
CA PRO A 521 -1.81 5.28 -32.20
C PRO A 521 -0.93 6.20 -31.34
N VAL A 522 0.38 5.98 -31.44
CA VAL A 522 1.42 6.91 -30.99
C VAL A 522 1.98 7.62 -32.22
N GLU A 523 1.97 8.94 -32.19
CA GLU A 523 2.42 9.79 -33.29
C GLU A 523 3.95 9.73 -33.47
N SER A 524 4.45 10.24 -34.60
CA SER A 524 5.90 10.24 -34.87
C SER A 524 6.73 11.06 -33.88
N ASP A 525 6.12 12.06 -33.25
CA ASP A 525 6.74 12.85 -32.17
C ASP A 525 6.63 12.17 -30.79
N GLY A 526 6.10 10.94 -30.73
CA GLY A 526 5.95 10.16 -29.50
C GLY A 526 4.70 10.50 -28.70
N SER A 527 3.84 11.40 -29.19
CA SER A 527 2.64 11.80 -28.46
C SER A 527 1.46 10.84 -28.66
N ALA A 528 0.56 10.78 -27.68
CA ALA A 528 -0.69 10.04 -27.78
C ALA A 528 -1.82 10.78 -27.04
N TRP A 529 -2.98 10.92 -27.67
CA TRP A 529 -4.18 11.51 -27.06
C TRP A 529 -5.38 10.60 -27.26
N PHE A 530 -6.03 10.20 -26.17
CA PHE A 530 -7.09 9.19 -26.21
C PHE A 530 -8.13 9.34 -25.10
N GLU A 531 -9.32 8.81 -25.36
CA GLU A 531 -10.41 8.66 -24.40
C GLU A 531 -10.26 7.36 -23.60
N VAL A 532 -10.67 7.39 -22.33
CA VAL A 532 -10.88 6.21 -21.50
C VAL A 532 -12.26 6.28 -20.84
N PRO A 533 -12.90 5.14 -20.54
CA PRO A 533 -14.08 5.17 -19.68
C PRO A 533 -13.69 5.80 -18.34
N ALA A 534 -14.47 6.79 -17.89
CA ALA A 534 -14.26 7.43 -16.60
C ALA A 534 -14.43 6.41 -15.46
N ASP A 535 -13.81 6.72 -14.32
CA ASP A 535 -13.94 5.94 -13.09
C ASP A 535 -13.50 4.47 -13.27
N ARG A 536 -12.41 4.27 -14.02
CA ARG A 536 -11.74 2.98 -14.23
C ARG A 536 -10.27 3.06 -13.83
N PHE A 537 -9.80 2.03 -13.13
CA PHE A 537 -8.39 1.87 -12.82
C PHE A 537 -7.66 1.24 -14.01
N VAL A 538 -6.88 2.05 -14.71
CA VAL A 538 -6.21 1.68 -15.96
C VAL A 538 -4.71 1.85 -15.88
N TYR A 539 -3.99 1.07 -16.66
CA TYR A 539 -2.56 1.22 -16.90
C TYR A 539 -2.27 1.09 -18.39
N PHE A 540 -1.06 1.46 -18.78
CA PHE A 540 -0.68 1.61 -20.18
C PHE A 540 0.51 0.73 -20.55
N GLN A 541 0.48 0.17 -21.76
CA GLN A 541 1.62 -0.55 -22.35
C GLN A 541 2.01 0.07 -23.69
N LEU A 542 3.29 0.36 -23.87
CA LEU A 542 3.85 0.85 -25.13
C LEU A 542 4.19 -0.33 -26.02
N LEU A 543 3.71 -0.34 -27.26
CA LEU A 543 3.86 -1.45 -28.19
C LEU A 543 4.66 -1.04 -29.44
N ASP A 544 5.46 -1.96 -29.94
CA ASP A 544 6.19 -1.81 -31.19
C ASP A 544 5.31 -2.05 -32.44
N ALA A 545 5.92 -2.09 -33.63
CA ALA A 545 5.23 -2.32 -34.90
C ALA A 545 4.64 -3.74 -35.04
N ASP A 546 5.16 -4.71 -34.30
CA ASP A 546 4.65 -6.08 -34.26
C ASP A 546 3.55 -6.26 -33.18
N GLY A 547 3.22 -5.18 -32.45
CA GLY A 547 2.23 -5.20 -31.36
C GLY A 547 2.74 -5.83 -30.06
N MET A 548 4.06 -5.99 -29.93
CA MET A 548 4.72 -6.53 -28.73
C MET A 548 5.03 -5.40 -27.75
N MET A 549 4.85 -5.66 -26.45
CA MET A 549 5.12 -4.68 -25.41
C MET A 549 6.62 -4.38 -25.26
N VAL A 550 6.96 -3.10 -25.40
CA VAL A 550 8.29 -2.55 -25.09
C VAL A 550 8.40 -2.16 -23.63
N GLN A 551 7.36 -1.54 -23.07
CA GLN A 551 7.32 -1.06 -21.70
C GLN A 551 5.90 -1.11 -21.14
N SER A 552 5.76 -1.38 -19.84
CA SER A 552 4.49 -1.37 -19.11
C SER A 552 4.56 -0.38 -17.95
N MET A 553 3.51 0.41 -17.79
CA MET A 553 3.26 1.09 -16.52
C MET A 553 2.95 0.03 -15.46
N ARG A 554 3.84 -0.15 -14.49
CA ARG A 554 3.62 -1.08 -13.37
C ARG A 554 2.81 -0.45 -12.26
N SER A 555 1.82 0.38 -12.55
CA SER A 555 1.00 1.13 -11.57
C SER A 555 -0.33 1.43 -12.26
N GLY A 556 -1.36 1.87 -11.54
CA GLY A 556 -2.61 2.33 -12.15
C GLY A 556 -2.87 3.82 -12.03
N THR A 557 -3.69 4.32 -12.94
CA THR A 557 -4.24 5.68 -12.94
C THR A 557 -5.73 5.62 -13.27
N MET A 558 -6.40 6.77 -13.19
CA MET A 558 -7.82 6.93 -13.45
C MET A 558 -8.08 8.37 -13.92
N ALA A 559 -9.18 8.58 -14.62
CA ALA A 559 -9.67 9.90 -14.97
C ALA A 559 -11.16 10.00 -14.62
N GLN A 560 -11.56 11.14 -14.05
CA GLN A 560 -12.95 11.45 -13.78
C GLN A 560 -13.70 11.79 -15.06
N SER A 561 -15.03 11.79 -14.96
CA SER A 561 -15.91 12.23 -16.05
C SER A 561 -15.58 13.67 -16.49
N GLY A 562 -15.30 13.83 -17.79
CA GLY A 562 -14.94 15.11 -18.40
C GLY A 562 -13.47 15.54 -18.21
N GLU A 563 -12.72 14.86 -17.35
CA GLU A 563 -11.32 15.19 -17.06
C GLU A 563 -10.43 14.97 -18.28
N THR A 564 -9.50 15.90 -18.51
CA THR A 564 -8.35 15.68 -19.38
C THR A 564 -7.09 15.79 -18.53
N THR A 565 -6.37 14.68 -18.40
CA THR A 565 -5.11 14.60 -17.68
C THR A 565 -3.94 14.42 -18.65
N SER A 566 -2.75 14.89 -18.27
CA SER A 566 -1.57 14.83 -19.14
C SER A 566 -0.34 14.41 -18.35
N CYS A 567 0.51 13.60 -18.99
CA CYS A 567 1.86 13.30 -18.53
C CYS A 567 2.89 13.75 -19.58
N VAL A 568 4.08 14.11 -19.10
CA VAL A 568 5.18 14.52 -19.98
C VAL A 568 5.73 13.31 -20.71
N GLY A 569 5.80 12.16 -20.04
CA GLY A 569 6.23 10.91 -20.65
C GLY A 569 5.85 9.66 -19.87
N CYS A 570 6.63 8.60 -20.02
CA CYS A 570 6.40 7.30 -19.40
C CYS A 570 7.39 7.10 -18.24
N HIS A 571 6.95 7.29 -16.99
CA HIS A 571 7.81 7.26 -15.80
C HIS A 571 8.90 8.36 -15.82
N GLU A 572 8.51 9.56 -16.23
CA GLU A 572 9.30 10.78 -16.09
C GLU A 572 9.51 11.18 -14.62
N ASP A 573 10.58 11.95 -14.35
CA ASP A 573 10.71 12.63 -13.06
C ASP A 573 9.62 13.72 -12.95
N ARG A 574 8.64 13.51 -12.07
CA ARG A 574 7.49 14.40 -11.88
C ARG A 574 7.83 15.75 -11.25
N ARG A 575 9.09 16.01 -10.93
CA ARG A 575 9.60 17.34 -10.55
C ARG A 575 10.05 18.16 -11.75
N THR A 576 10.15 17.53 -12.93
CA THR A 576 10.55 18.24 -14.15
C THR A 576 9.39 19.01 -14.73
N ALA A 577 9.64 20.26 -15.14
CA ALA A 577 8.68 21.01 -15.90
C ALA A 577 8.48 20.35 -17.28
N PRO A 578 7.27 20.41 -17.86
CA PRO A 578 7.05 20.00 -19.24
C PRO A 578 8.04 20.74 -20.16
N PRO A 579 8.66 20.05 -21.13
CA PRO A 579 9.58 20.69 -22.04
C PRO A 579 8.86 21.80 -22.84
N HIS A 580 9.57 22.87 -23.16
CA HIS A 580 9.12 23.84 -24.16
C HIS A 580 9.19 23.22 -25.55
N SER A 581 8.27 22.31 -25.87
CA SER A 581 8.13 21.69 -27.19
C SER A 581 7.00 22.33 -27.99
N ALA A 582 6.97 22.06 -29.29
CA ALA A 582 5.79 22.30 -30.11
C ALA A 582 4.58 21.55 -29.53
N VAL A 583 3.38 22.02 -29.86
CA VAL A 583 2.12 21.32 -29.50
C VAL A 583 2.23 19.87 -29.98
N PRO A 584 2.01 18.86 -29.10
CA PRO A 584 2.09 17.45 -29.49
C PRO A 584 1.20 17.14 -30.69
N LEU A 585 1.68 16.38 -31.66
CA LEU A 585 0.94 16.03 -32.88
C LEU A 585 -0.42 15.40 -32.55
N ALA A 586 -0.49 14.57 -31.51
CA ALA A 586 -1.73 13.93 -31.08
C ALA A 586 -2.78 14.96 -30.64
N ALA A 587 -2.37 16.10 -30.08
CA ALA A 587 -3.26 17.17 -29.64
C ALA A 587 -3.80 18.04 -30.81
N ALA A 588 -3.30 17.84 -32.04
CA ALA A 588 -3.78 18.53 -33.23
C ALA A 588 -5.03 17.90 -33.89
N ARG A 589 -5.48 16.74 -33.39
CA ARG A 589 -6.66 15.99 -33.84
C ARG A 589 -7.51 15.59 -32.65
N ALA A 590 -8.76 15.17 -32.82
CA ALA A 590 -9.59 14.65 -31.72
C ALA A 590 -8.93 13.44 -31.00
N PRO A 591 -9.26 13.20 -29.71
CA PRO A 591 -8.71 12.07 -28.97
C PRO A 591 -9.14 10.76 -29.63
N SER A 592 -8.21 9.81 -29.70
CA SER A 592 -8.51 8.47 -30.21
C SER A 592 -9.50 7.76 -29.29
N ARG A 593 -10.46 7.06 -29.90
CA ARG A 593 -11.36 6.16 -29.17
C ARG A 593 -10.73 4.79 -29.03
N LEU A 594 -11.20 4.04 -28.03
CA LEU A 594 -10.79 2.66 -27.79
C LEU A 594 -11.70 1.71 -28.54
N ASP A 595 -11.12 0.91 -29.44
CA ASP A 595 -11.87 0.02 -30.34
C ASP A 595 -11.92 -1.45 -29.84
N GLY A 596 -11.57 -1.69 -28.57
CA GLY A 596 -11.50 -3.04 -28.00
C GLY A 596 -10.27 -3.83 -28.46
N TRP A 597 -10.35 -5.16 -28.36
CA TRP A 597 -9.27 -6.09 -28.72
C TRP A 597 -9.87 -7.38 -29.32
N PHE A 598 -9.86 -7.45 -30.65
CA PHE A 598 -10.53 -8.51 -31.44
C PHE A 598 -12.00 -8.68 -31.02
N GLY A 599 -12.73 -7.56 -30.99
CA GLY A 599 -14.11 -7.46 -30.50
C GLY A 599 -14.23 -6.59 -29.24
N PRO A 600 -15.42 -6.57 -28.61
CA PRO A 600 -15.67 -5.78 -27.41
C PRO A 600 -14.73 -6.11 -26.25
N ALA A 601 -14.44 -5.12 -25.42
CA ALA A 601 -13.65 -5.28 -24.20
C ALA A 601 -14.28 -6.33 -23.27
N ARG A 602 -13.44 -7.23 -22.74
CA ARG A 602 -13.84 -8.38 -21.91
C ARG A 602 -12.72 -8.79 -20.99
N GLU A 603 -13.07 -9.44 -19.87
CA GLU A 603 -12.07 -10.01 -18.95
C GLU A 603 -11.24 -11.07 -19.68
N PHE A 604 -9.92 -10.99 -19.52
CA PHE A 604 -8.98 -11.85 -20.23
C PHE A 604 -9.09 -13.30 -19.74
N ASN A 605 -9.25 -14.24 -20.66
CA ASN A 605 -9.39 -15.67 -20.36
C ASN A 605 -8.41 -16.48 -21.21
N TYR A 606 -7.41 -17.10 -20.59
CA TYR A 606 -6.43 -17.92 -21.31
C TYR A 606 -7.07 -19.03 -22.16
N ALA A 607 -8.08 -19.72 -21.61
CA ALA A 607 -8.75 -20.82 -22.30
C ALA A 607 -9.53 -20.35 -23.54
N ALA A 608 -10.01 -19.10 -23.55
CA ALA A 608 -10.73 -18.53 -24.69
C ALA A 608 -9.80 -17.83 -25.70
N GLU A 609 -8.76 -17.15 -25.21
CA GLU A 609 -7.96 -16.26 -26.05
C GLU A 609 -6.65 -16.90 -26.54
N VAL A 610 -6.07 -17.85 -25.78
CA VAL A 610 -4.71 -18.40 -26.01
C VAL A 610 -4.76 -19.88 -26.41
N GLN A 611 -5.44 -20.72 -25.63
CA GLN A 611 -5.51 -22.17 -25.88
C GLN A 611 -5.95 -22.52 -27.32
N PRO A 612 -6.94 -21.86 -27.93
CA PRO A 612 -7.37 -22.19 -29.29
C PRO A 612 -6.27 -22.02 -30.36
N VAL A 613 -5.29 -21.14 -30.12
CA VAL A 613 -4.13 -20.99 -31.01
C VAL A 613 -3.25 -22.24 -30.95
N PHE A 614 -3.02 -22.77 -29.74
CA PHE A 614 -2.26 -24.01 -29.56
C PHE A 614 -3.00 -25.22 -30.10
N ASP A 615 -4.31 -25.32 -29.87
CA ASP A 615 -5.13 -26.43 -30.37
C ASP A 615 -5.05 -26.55 -31.89
N ARG A 616 -5.11 -25.42 -32.59
CA ARG A 616 -5.06 -25.37 -34.06
C ARG A 616 -3.67 -25.72 -34.62
N HIS A 617 -2.60 -25.24 -33.99
CA HIS A 617 -1.28 -25.23 -34.61
C HIS A 617 -0.23 -26.12 -33.95
N CYS A 618 -0.37 -26.41 -32.66
CA CYS A 618 0.69 -26.96 -31.83
C CYS A 618 0.35 -28.35 -31.26
N VAL A 619 -0.88 -28.54 -30.78
CA VAL A 619 -1.29 -29.74 -30.02
C VAL A 619 -1.05 -31.03 -30.81
N ARG A 620 -1.25 -31.04 -32.14
CA ARG A 620 -0.97 -32.23 -32.98
C ARG A 620 0.41 -32.87 -32.76
N CYS A 621 1.41 -32.07 -32.35
CA CYS A 621 2.76 -32.52 -32.03
C CYS A 621 3.06 -32.43 -30.52
N HIS A 622 2.54 -31.40 -29.85
CA HIS A 622 2.76 -31.09 -28.44
C HIS A 622 1.61 -31.57 -27.56
N ASP A 623 1.35 -32.88 -27.56
CA ASP A 623 0.29 -33.53 -26.79
C ASP A 623 0.83 -34.74 -26.01
N THR A 624 0.11 -35.18 -25.00
CA THR A 624 0.42 -36.36 -24.19
C THR A 624 0.62 -37.58 -25.09
N GLY A 625 1.73 -38.31 -24.88
CA GLY A 625 2.10 -39.47 -25.69
C GLY A 625 2.75 -39.13 -27.05
N LYS A 626 3.03 -37.86 -27.34
CA LYS A 626 3.82 -37.44 -28.50
C LYS A 626 5.25 -37.07 -28.09
N PRO A 627 6.27 -37.33 -28.95
CA PRO A 627 7.66 -36.99 -28.63
C PRO A 627 7.88 -35.51 -28.28
N ALA A 628 7.22 -34.57 -28.97
CA ALA A 628 7.36 -33.15 -28.65
C ALA A 628 6.55 -32.75 -27.39
N GLY A 629 5.51 -33.50 -27.05
CA GLY A 629 4.72 -33.34 -25.82
C GLY A 629 5.48 -33.73 -24.55
N GLU A 630 6.40 -34.70 -24.63
CA GLU A 630 7.32 -35.03 -23.52
C GLU A 630 8.20 -33.82 -23.14
N PHE A 631 8.64 -33.07 -24.16
CA PHE A 631 9.42 -31.86 -23.96
C PHE A 631 8.57 -30.65 -23.56
N LEU A 632 7.40 -30.46 -24.15
CA LEU A 632 6.46 -29.39 -23.83
C LEU A 632 5.04 -29.83 -24.23
N ASN A 633 4.18 -30.06 -23.26
CA ASN A 633 2.78 -30.41 -23.53
C ASN A 633 1.95 -29.11 -23.63
N LEU A 634 1.27 -28.93 -24.75
CA LEU A 634 0.44 -27.75 -25.05
C LEU A 634 -1.06 -28.09 -25.13
N ALA A 635 -1.43 -29.30 -24.75
CA ALA A 635 -2.82 -29.73 -24.73
C ALA A 635 -3.67 -28.90 -23.75
N GLY A 636 -4.93 -28.70 -24.12
CA GLY A 636 -5.88 -27.88 -23.38
C GLY A 636 -6.58 -28.58 -22.21
N ASP A 637 -6.17 -29.82 -21.88
CA ASP A 637 -6.84 -30.62 -20.85
C ASP A 637 -6.85 -29.91 -19.50
N ARG A 638 -8.02 -29.87 -18.89
CA ARG A 638 -8.24 -29.31 -17.56
C ARG A 638 -7.56 -30.19 -16.51
N ASP A 639 -6.78 -29.54 -15.67
CA ASP A 639 -6.15 -30.10 -14.48
C ASP A 639 -6.95 -29.65 -13.24
N LEU A 640 -6.41 -29.86 -12.04
CA LEU A 640 -7.04 -29.49 -10.77
C LEU A 640 -7.27 -27.99 -10.60
N VAL A 641 -6.39 -27.15 -11.15
CA VAL A 641 -6.45 -25.69 -10.93
C VAL A 641 -6.46 -24.91 -12.24
N PHE A 642 -5.76 -25.36 -13.28
CA PHE A 642 -5.67 -24.69 -14.57
C PHE A 642 -5.84 -25.72 -15.70
N ASN A 643 -5.12 -25.58 -16.81
CA ASN A 643 -4.98 -26.61 -17.82
C ASN A 643 -3.51 -27.02 -18.04
N ALA A 644 -3.31 -28.11 -18.79
CA ALA A 644 -1.99 -28.69 -18.96
C ALA A 644 -0.98 -27.73 -19.62
N SER A 645 -1.37 -27.08 -20.72
CA SER A 645 -0.51 -26.14 -21.44
C SER A 645 -0.06 -24.95 -20.60
N TYR A 646 -0.96 -24.36 -19.80
CA TYR A 646 -0.65 -23.21 -18.96
C TYR A 646 0.39 -23.59 -17.89
N ASN A 647 0.15 -24.70 -17.19
CA ASN A 647 1.07 -25.24 -16.19
C ASN A 647 2.46 -25.56 -16.79
N GLU A 648 2.49 -26.13 -17.99
CA GLU A 648 3.71 -26.46 -18.71
C GLU A 648 4.51 -25.21 -19.12
N LEU A 649 3.85 -24.22 -19.72
CA LEU A 649 4.48 -22.98 -20.18
C LEU A 649 5.07 -22.18 -19.03
N TRP A 650 4.34 -22.10 -17.91
CA TRP A 650 4.81 -21.47 -16.68
C TRP A 650 6.00 -22.23 -16.07
N ARG A 651 5.82 -23.51 -15.71
CA ARG A 651 6.83 -24.27 -14.94
C ARG A 651 8.15 -24.46 -15.70
N LYS A 652 8.09 -24.53 -17.04
CA LYS A 652 9.26 -24.69 -17.91
C LYS A 652 9.83 -23.35 -18.38
N GLN A 653 9.34 -22.23 -17.84
CA GLN A 653 9.82 -20.88 -18.08
C GLN A 653 9.84 -20.52 -19.57
N PHE A 654 8.73 -20.79 -20.26
CA PHE A 654 8.53 -20.36 -21.66
C PHE A 654 8.01 -18.92 -21.76
N VAL A 655 7.47 -18.40 -20.67
CA VAL A 655 7.13 -16.99 -20.47
C VAL A 655 8.16 -16.34 -19.54
N GLU A 656 8.42 -15.06 -19.76
CA GLU A 656 9.29 -14.24 -18.90
C GLU A 656 8.46 -13.04 -18.43
N VAL A 657 7.98 -13.10 -17.19
CA VAL A 657 7.09 -12.07 -16.62
C VAL A 657 7.50 -11.77 -15.18
N PRO A 658 7.28 -10.55 -14.67
CA PRO A 658 7.67 -10.18 -13.32
C PRO A 658 6.81 -10.86 -12.25
N GLY A 659 5.55 -11.19 -12.56
CA GLY A 659 4.57 -11.64 -11.57
C GLY A 659 4.41 -10.62 -10.43
N ALA A 660 4.23 -11.13 -9.21
CA ALA A 660 4.29 -10.39 -7.95
C ALA A 660 5.75 -10.03 -7.55
N GLY A 661 6.66 -9.94 -8.53
CA GLY A 661 8.07 -9.63 -8.36
C GLY A 661 8.33 -8.19 -7.88
N PRO A 662 9.56 -7.67 -7.95
CA PRO A 662 9.99 -6.46 -7.24
C PRO A 662 9.08 -5.24 -7.44
N ALA A 663 9.04 -4.34 -6.46
CA ALA A 663 8.29 -3.08 -6.51
C ALA A 663 8.72 -2.16 -7.67
N GLU A 664 10.01 -2.18 -7.99
CA GLU A 664 10.62 -1.21 -8.91
C GLU A 664 10.17 -1.42 -10.36
N THR A 665 9.88 -0.33 -11.06
CA THR A 665 9.61 -0.32 -12.49
C THR A 665 10.73 -1.04 -13.24
N GLN A 666 10.37 -1.88 -14.21
CA GLN A 666 11.34 -2.68 -14.93
C GLN A 666 11.85 -1.94 -16.17
N PRO A 667 13.13 -2.11 -16.57
CA PRO A 667 13.63 -1.51 -17.81
C PRO A 667 12.84 -1.95 -19.05
N ALA A 668 12.80 -1.11 -20.08
CA ALA A 668 12.21 -1.48 -21.36
C ALA A 668 12.82 -2.79 -21.92
N TYR A 669 12.00 -3.60 -22.57
CA TYR A 669 12.34 -4.93 -23.09
C TYR A 669 12.82 -5.96 -22.06
N SER A 670 12.81 -5.69 -20.75
CA SER A 670 13.39 -6.63 -19.78
C SER A 670 12.49 -7.83 -19.47
N TRP A 671 11.21 -7.78 -19.86
CA TRP A 671 10.23 -8.85 -19.68
C TRP A 671 9.17 -8.82 -20.80
N GLY A 672 8.19 -9.72 -20.73
CA GLY A 672 7.08 -9.79 -21.69
C GLY A 672 7.45 -10.55 -22.97
N SER A 673 6.71 -10.27 -24.05
CA SER A 673 6.80 -10.98 -25.33
C SER A 673 8.20 -10.92 -25.97
N HIS A 674 8.95 -9.83 -25.83
CA HIS A 674 10.33 -9.73 -26.35
C HIS A 674 11.31 -10.68 -25.66
N ARG A 675 11.07 -11.05 -24.40
CA ARG A 675 11.94 -11.94 -23.63
C ARG A 675 11.44 -13.38 -23.55
N SER A 676 10.18 -13.60 -23.92
CA SER A 676 9.57 -14.92 -23.91
C SER A 676 10.23 -15.88 -24.90
N ARG A 677 10.65 -17.04 -24.38
CA ARG A 677 11.14 -18.17 -25.18
C ARG A 677 10.07 -18.73 -26.11
N LEU A 678 8.81 -18.69 -25.71
CA LEU A 678 7.68 -19.08 -26.57
C LEU A 678 7.59 -18.18 -27.80
N ILE A 679 7.54 -16.85 -27.60
CA ILE A 679 7.40 -15.89 -28.70
C ILE A 679 8.61 -15.94 -29.64
N ALA A 680 9.82 -16.05 -29.08
CA ALA A 680 11.04 -16.22 -29.86
C ALA A 680 11.02 -17.50 -30.72
N ALA A 681 10.52 -18.62 -30.19
CA ALA A 681 10.40 -19.87 -30.95
C ALA A 681 9.41 -19.77 -32.11
N ILE A 682 8.29 -19.06 -31.91
CA ILE A 682 7.26 -18.83 -32.93
C ILE A 682 7.81 -17.93 -34.04
N ARG A 683 8.41 -16.78 -33.71
CA ARG A 683 9.00 -15.85 -34.70
C ARG A 683 10.17 -16.49 -35.45
N GLY A 684 10.95 -17.33 -34.79
CA GLY A 684 12.07 -18.06 -35.40
C GLY A 684 11.65 -19.18 -36.35
N GLY A 685 10.35 -19.49 -36.48
CA GLY A 685 9.84 -20.48 -37.42
C GLY A 685 10.29 -21.92 -37.15
N LYS A 686 10.72 -22.24 -35.91
CA LYS A 686 11.34 -23.54 -35.55
C LYS A 686 10.48 -24.76 -35.93
N CYS A 687 9.17 -24.62 -35.95
CA CYS A 687 8.22 -25.71 -36.24
C CYS A 687 7.53 -25.56 -37.61
N GLY A 688 7.93 -24.61 -38.45
CA GLY A 688 7.31 -24.34 -39.75
C GLY A 688 5.87 -23.81 -39.69
N VAL A 689 5.33 -23.57 -38.49
CA VAL A 689 4.00 -22.99 -38.26
C VAL A 689 4.03 -21.49 -38.59
N ARG A 690 3.01 -21.01 -39.31
CA ARG A 690 2.77 -19.59 -39.54
C ARG A 690 1.42 -19.21 -38.92
N LEU A 691 1.47 -18.34 -37.93
CA LEU A 691 0.28 -17.78 -37.31
C LEU A 691 -0.23 -16.58 -38.12
N SER A 692 -1.54 -16.37 -38.11
CA SER A 692 -2.10 -15.07 -38.49
C SER A 692 -1.67 -13.96 -37.52
N ALA A 693 -1.82 -12.70 -37.92
CA ALA A 693 -1.49 -11.55 -37.06
C ALA A 693 -2.29 -11.54 -35.76
N GLU A 694 -3.58 -11.91 -35.81
CA GLU A 694 -4.42 -12.03 -34.62
C GLU A 694 -3.96 -13.17 -33.70
N GLU A 695 -3.69 -14.36 -34.24
CA GLU A 695 -3.21 -15.49 -33.44
C GLU A 695 -1.87 -15.19 -32.75
N PHE A 696 -0.95 -14.53 -33.47
CA PHE A 696 0.30 -14.07 -32.89
C PHE A 696 0.06 -13.03 -31.78
N SER A 697 -0.78 -12.04 -32.03
CA SER A 697 -1.11 -10.97 -31.07
C SER A 697 -1.73 -11.54 -29.79
N ARG A 698 -2.57 -12.57 -29.88
CA ARG A 698 -3.15 -13.26 -28.72
C ARG A 698 -2.08 -13.86 -27.81
N LEU A 699 -1.08 -14.54 -28.39
CA LEU A 699 0.03 -15.12 -27.64
C LEU A 699 0.94 -14.04 -27.03
N ALA A 700 1.33 -13.04 -27.82
CA ALA A 700 2.21 -11.95 -27.34
C ALA A 700 1.54 -11.14 -26.23
N THR A 701 0.29 -10.73 -26.43
CA THR A 701 -0.50 -9.95 -25.47
C THR A 701 -0.69 -10.73 -24.16
N TRP A 702 -0.95 -12.04 -24.21
CA TRP A 702 -1.06 -12.85 -22.99
C TRP A 702 0.20 -12.75 -22.12
N VAL A 703 1.38 -12.90 -22.72
CA VAL A 703 2.65 -12.76 -21.98
C VAL A 703 2.83 -11.33 -21.46
N ASP A 704 2.55 -10.33 -22.31
CA ASP A 704 2.67 -8.92 -21.95
C ASP A 704 1.75 -8.51 -20.80
N LEU A 705 0.60 -9.17 -20.63
CA LEU A 705 -0.36 -8.93 -19.55
C LEU A 705 0.01 -9.60 -18.22
N ASN A 706 1.25 -10.07 -18.05
CA ASN A 706 1.72 -10.83 -16.89
C ASN A 706 1.10 -12.24 -16.80
N ALA A 707 0.75 -12.83 -17.96
CA ALA A 707 0.28 -14.21 -18.12
C ALA A 707 -0.93 -14.65 -17.26
N PRO A 708 -2.05 -13.89 -17.22
CA PRO A 708 -3.25 -14.27 -16.48
C PRO A 708 -3.91 -15.54 -17.06
N PHE A 709 -4.63 -16.29 -16.22
CA PHE A 709 -5.41 -17.46 -16.65
C PHE A 709 -6.92 -17.22 -16.56
N TYR A 710 -7.43 -17.03 -15.33
CA TYR A 710 -8.86 -16.89 -15.09
C TYR A 710 -9.35 -15.46 -15.36
N PRO A 711 -10.51 -15.30 -16.00
CA PRO A 711 -11.10 -13.98 -16.21
C PRO A 711 -11.73 -13.38 -14.96
N THR A 712 -12.15 -14.22 -14.01
CA THR A 712 -12.98 -13.80 -12.87
C THR A 712 -12.61 -14.51 -11.57
N TYR A 713 -12.77 -13.81 -10.45
CA TYR A 713 -12.64 -14.35 -9.10
C TYR A 713 -13.85 -15.19 -8.66
N ALA A 714 -14.96 -15.16 -9.40
CA ALA A 714 -16.07 -16.05 -9.11
C ALA A 714 -15.67 -17.51 -9.34
N SER A 715 -16.14 -18.41 -8.47
CA SER A 715 -15.87 -19.84 -8.58
C SER A 715 -17.09 -20.69 -8.31
N ALA A 716 -17.24 -21.76 -9.08
CA ALA A 716 -18.22 -22.81 -8.85
C ALA A 716 -17.80 -23.78 -7.71
N TYR A 717 -16.55 -23.72 -7.28
CA TYR A 717 -15.95 -24.62 -6.28
C TYR A 717 -15.29 -23.83 -5.12
N PRO A 718 -16.03 -22.96 -4.43
CA PRO A 718 -15.45 -21.99 -3.49
C PRO A 718 -14.83 -22.60 -2.23
N THR A 719 -15.08 -23.88 -1.95
CA THR A 719 -14.55 -24.60 -0.79
C THR A 719 -13.55 -25.70 -1.16
N HIS A 720 -13.28 -25.89 -2.46
CA HIS A 720 -12.36 -26.93 -2.93
C HIS A 720 -10.96 -26.39 -3.12
N LEU A 721 -9.96 -27.28 -3.27
CA LEU A 721 -8.56 -26.91 -3.50
C LEU A 721 -8.40 -25.75 -4.50
N ALA A 722 -7.63 -24.75 -4.08
CA ALA A 722 -7.37 -23.51 -4.82
C ALA A 722 -8.60 -22.65 -5.15
N GLY A 723 -9.77 -22.98 -4.58
CA GLY A 723 -11.04 -22.40 -4.98
C GLY A 723 -11.41 -22.74 -6.43
N ARG A 724 -10.85 -23.80 -7.03
CA ARG A 724 -11.00 -24.12 -8.47
C ARG A 724 -11.20 -25.59 -8.77
N SER A 725 -10.72 -26.49 -7.90
CA SER A 725 -10.78 -27.93 -8.14
C SER A 725 -12.21 -28.44 -8.20
N PRO A 726 -12.58 -29.24 -9.23
CA PRO A 726 -13.88 -29.90 -9.24
C PRO A 726 -13.95 -31.05 -8.22
N LEU A 727 -12.81 -31.52 -7.71
CA LEU A 727 -12.73 -32.54 -6.67
C LEU A 727 -12.69 -31.88 -5.28
N ASN A 728 -13.54 -32.38 -4.39
CA ASN A 728 -13.53 -32.01 -2.97
C ASN A 728 -12.42 -32.72 -2.19
N ASP A 729 -12.28 -32.39 -0.91
CA ASP A 729 -11.21 -32.95 -0.09
C ASP A 729 -11.27 -34.47 0.10
N ALA A 730 -12.47 -35.05 0.25
CA ALA A 730 -12.57 -36.50 0.37
C ALA A 730 -12.10 -37.20 -0.92
N GLN A 731 -12.47 -36.65 -2.08
CA GLN A 731 -12.07 -37.16 -3.39
C GLN A 731 -10.57 -37.01 -3.64
N LEU A 732 -10.00 -35.86 -3.31
CA LEU A 732 -8.55 -35.62 -3.41
C LEU A 732 -7.78 -36.58 -2.50
N ALA A 733 -8.20 -36.76 -1.24
CA ALA A 733 -7.56 -37.72 -0.34
C ALA A 733 -7.62 -39.15 -0.87
N ARG A 734 -8.75 -39.53 -1.48
CA ARG A 734 -8.90 -40.84 -2.12
C ARG A 734 -7.98 -40.98 -3.33
N LEU A 735 -7.86 -39.95 -4.16
CA LEU A 735 -6.97 -39.94 -5.32
C LEU A 735 -5.51 -40.08 -4.90
N GLU A 736 -5.06 -39.34 -3.88
CA GLU A 736 -3.72 -39.44 -3.30
C GLU A 736 -3.46 -40.85 -2.74
N ALA A 737 -4.43 -41.45 -2.04
CA ALA A 737 -4.29 -42.80 -1.49
C ALA A 737 -4.21 -43.89 -2.57
N LEU A 738 -4.95 -43.74 -3.68
CA LEU A 738 -4.94 -44.71 -4.78
C LEU A 738 -3.67 -44.63 -5.63
N THR A 739 -3.16 -43.43 -5.85
CA THR A 739 -2.06 -43.18 -6.80
C THR A 739 -0.70 -43.04 -6.13
N GLY A 740 -0.68 -42.67 -4.84
CA GLY A 740 0.54 -42.28 -4.12
C GLY A 740 1.08 -40.90 -4.51
N VAL A 741 0.39 -40.14 -5.35
CA VAL A 741 0.81 -38.81 -5.80
C VAL A 741 0.17 -37.73 -4.92
N PRO A 742 0.94 -36.83 -4.30
CA PRO A 742 0.43 -35.85 -3.34
C PRO A 742 -0.14 -34.60 -4.04
N VAL A 743 -1.24 -34.75 -4.78
CA VAL A 743 -1.78 -33.69 -5.66
C VAL A 743 -2.08 -32.37 -4.95
N ARG A 744 -2.46 -32.39 -3.66
CA ARG A 744 -2.66 -31.15 -2.89
C ARG A 744 -1.37 -30.38 -2.70
N GLN A 745 -0.29 -31.10 -2.39
CA GLN A 745 1.03 -30.49 -2.25
C GLN A 745 1.49 -29.91 -3.59
N LEU A 746 1.24 -30.63 -4.69
CA LEU A 746 1.63 -30.20 -6.05
C LEU A 746 0.84 -28.99 -6.56
N ALA A 747 -0.26 -28.61 -5.91
CA ALA A 747 -1.02 -27.42 -6.26
C ALA A 747 -0.37 -26.10 -5.78
N GLY A 748 0.77 -26.14 -5.08
CA GLY A 748 1.52 -24.94 -4.68
C GLY A 748 2.63 -24.55 -5.67
N HIS A 749 2.94 -23.25 -5.78
CA HIS A 749 3.89 -22.68 -6.73
C HIS A 749 5.29 -23.29 -6.64
N ALA A 750 5.81 -23.53 -5.42
CA ALA A 750 7.14 -24.12 -5.23
C ALA A 750 7.17 -25.66 -5.42
N GLN A 751 6.02 -26.32 -5.27
CA GLN A 751 5.92 -27.77 -5.24
C GLN A 751 5.36 -28.37 -6.52
N ASN A 752 4.76 -27.57 -7.41
CA ASN A 752 4.21 -28.06 -8.66
C ASN A 752 5.27 -28.79 -9.50
N ARG A 753 4.88 -29.93 -10.08
CA ARG A 753 5.74 -30.78 -10.93
C ARG A 753 5.17 -30.94 -12.35
N GLY A 754 4.19 -30.11 -12.71
CA GLY A 754 3.44 -30.18 -13.94
C GLY A 754 2.12 -30.93 -13.79
N PRO A 755 1.35 -31.00 -14.89
CA PRO A 755 0.00 -31.56 -14.91
C PRO A 755 -0.01 -33.02 -14.45
N GLN A 756 -0.90 -33.36 -13.52
CA GLN A 756 -1.05 -34.73 -13.01
C GLN A 756 -2.36 -35.36 -13.47
N VAL A 757 -3.41 -34.56 -13.61
CA VAL A 757 -4.75 -34.99 -13.98
C VAL A 757 -5.12 -34.37 -15.32
N SER A 758 -5.72 -35.17 -16.20
CA SER A 758 -6.51 -34.67 -17.32
C SER A 758 -7.98 -35.04 -17.07
N PHE A 759 -8.85 -34.06 -16.87
CA PHE A 759 -10.28 -34.31 -16.75
C PHE A 759 -10.96 -34.60 -18.09
N ASP A 760 -10.37 -34.13 -19.19
CA ASP A 760 -10.92 -34.30 -20.53
C ASP A 760 -10.53 -35.66 -21.13
N ARG A 761 -9.37 -36.20 -20.75
CA ARG A 761 -8.83 -37.52 -21.14
C ARG A 761 -8.22 -38.25 -19.93
N PRO A 762 -9.04 -38.73 -18.98
CA PRO A 762 -8.56 -39.31 -17.72
C PRO A 762 -7.55 -40.43 -17.87
N GLU A 763 -7.70 -41.27 -18.89
CA GLU A 763 -6.81 -42.39 -19.21
C GLU A 763 -5.37 -41.96 -19.55
N LEU A 764 -5.18 -40.70 -19.96
CA LEU A 764 -3.87 -40.12 -20.25
C LEU A 764 -3.25 -39.39 -19.06
N SER A 765 -3.91 -39.40 -17.89
CA SER A 765 -3.44 -38.70 -16.70
C SER A 765 -2.12 -39.30 -16.19
N PRO A 766 -1.02 -38.51 -16.09
CA PRO A 766 0.26 -39.01 -15.58
C PRO A 766 0.16 -39.66 -14.19
N ILE A 767 -0.79 -39.23 -13.37
CA ILE A 767 -1.03 -39.78 -12.03
C ILE A 767 -1.38 -41.28 -12.02
N LEU A 768 -1.81 -41.84 -13.15
CA LEU A 768 -2.21 -43.24 -13.28
C LEU A 768 -1.04 -44.19 -13.62
N ALA A 769 0.13 -43.66 -14.00
CA ALA A 769 1.25 -44.46 -14.51
C ALA A 769 1.70 -45.57 -13.53
N GLY A 770 1.61 -45.34 -12.22
CA GLY A 770 1.96 -46.32 -11.18
C GLY A 770 0.79 -47.11 -10.59
N VAL A 771 -0.43 -46.95 -11.13
CA VAL A 771 -1.64 -47.67 -10.69
C VAL A 771 -1.87 -48.93 -11.53
N ALA A 772 -1.58 -48.88 -12.84
CA ALA A 772 -1.73 -50.02 -13.74
C ALA A 772 -0.77 -51.19 -13.43
N GLU A 773 0.27 -50.94 -12.64
CA GLU A 773 1.30 -51.92 -12.24
C GLU A 773 1.04 -52.56 -10.85
N ARG A 774 0.00 -52.14 -10.11
CA ARG A 774 -0.40 -52.67 -8.80
C ARG A 774 -1.71 -53.44 -8.90
#